data_AF-A0A3C1K4D9-F1
#
_entry.id   AF-A0A3C1K4D9-F1
#
_cell.length_a   1.000
_cell.length_b   1.000
_cell.length_c   1.000
_cell.angle_alpha   90.00
_cell.angle_beta   90.00
_cell.angle_gamma   90.00
#
_symmetry.space_group_name_H-M   'P 1'
#
loop_
_entity.id
_entity.type
_entity.pdbx_description
1 polymer ?
#
loop_
_entity_poly.entity_id
_entity_poly.type
_entity_poly.pdbx_seq_one_letter_code
_entity_poly.pdbx_strand_id
1 'polypeptide(L)'
;MKERYTMKTRKGKKVISAVIIIAMLFSMLVLQANAVVTTIDGVTYTSSSSSSQSLYTISFNPQTGDYVPMAYSKNAGTGATVSTDVADAGNNGYTVMGGTNCDFFSMETATYGVLVGYGTFVGNGKLYETSIGASGSALAFQSDGNASLVTSSIGISMKVNGSAFNYNGGSAIAHVNKRSSTWDNRFYYWDNACGTITDSSTEGLEIVCNKVDSTELTIGGTLRAEVAAIRTNSYASSFTDNQFVLYCINSSSMYTQAAGIAVGDDIEISVNEQNSTYKDTIESANTLFTAAIPFVQNGSNITSSLASGGYIYGLSTTQTARRTGIGIKSDGTVILACSTVNITLSTFADKFVNLGCVTAVNLDGGGSTQMNFNGSVVVSSTRKVGNSLLIVHRDTIPTATVTTLTALVNEAATVLASDNVALVQAAYDDGAAVLASNTSMKGDYTRAIMKLQDALDAWYAISAVITTADSIAASDYSDSALAVIAFAYDDALAVLVDQTATKDDFAAIGNKLSASLGLSGTIFGNLVLSCTYTNINASASYPDSDYELTDGVFDTTNSPFDAAWSGYTQSSATGYIDGVAYMDTVIDLGSVKSGMTEFSVSTMNMTGWGIYAPGTVDILISYNGAIFNEVGEATTSTTLQNNVYQEVEYTLTTQSGYSGRYIKFRLFFAGTFIFLDELSVYAYDSPHTSPVWISLINTKVITGSSNVFTYGYADTLTSTNANLNWALAIAVGWDDTKKAYVITDMEQGYGSNSITTIPTNGFVFGLHDGTTEGNINHDIAANAEIGDIVVVTGVDSVNCMLYPGAHFNFFEYVQYYD
;
A
#
# COMPACT_ATOMS: atom_id res chain seq x y z
N MET A 1 11.72 -37.07 -39.66
CA MET A 1 13.10 -37.18 -40.22
C MET A 1 13.62 -35.76 -40.39
N LYS A 2 14.57 -35.33 -39.53
CA LYS A 2 15.93 -34.85 -39.88
C LYS A 2 15.91 -33.75 -40.97
N GLU A 3 16.30 -32.49 -40.73
CA GLU A 3 17.66 -32.05 -40.35
C GLU A 3 17.74 -30.60 -39.84
N ARG A 4 18.59 -30.42 -38.81
CA ARG A 4 19.65 -29.39 -38.61
C ARG A 4 19.30 -27.90 -38.57
N TYR A 5 19.59 -27.26 -37.43
CA TYR A 5 20.70 -26.29 -37.34
C TYR A 5 21.31 -26.30 -35.93
N THR A 6 22.63 -26.44 -35.87
CA THR A 6 23.47 -26.36 -34.67
C THR A 6 24.26 -25.07 -34.77
N MET A 7 24.21 -24.19 -33.76
CA MET A 7 25.25 -23.18 -33.57
C MET A 7 25.77 -23.15 -32.14
N LYS A 8 27.09 -22.94 -32.09
CA LYS A 8 28.04 -23.29 -31.04
C LYS A 8 28.01 -22.33 -29.86
N THR A 9 28.35 -22.90 -28.72
CA THR A 9 28.53 -22.28 -27.41
C THR A 9 29.90 -21.60 -27.21
N ARG A 10 29.90 -20.69 -26.20
CA ARG A 10 30.97 -20.39 -25.22
C ARG A 10 32.18 -19.54 -25.68
N LYS A 11 32.15 -18.27 -25.27
CA LYS A 11 33.27 -17.56 -24.60
C LYS A 11 32.70 -16.31 -23.90
N GLY A 12 32.58 -16.36 -22.57
CA GLY A 12 32.09 -15.21 -21.78
C GLY A 12 32.00 -15.44 -20.27
N LYS A 13 31.78 -16.69 -19.81
CA LYS A 13 31.51 -16.99 -18.39
C LYS A 13 32.74 -17.25 -17.48
N LYS A 14 33.95 -16.77 -17.81
CA LYS A 14 35.14 -17.04 -16.97
C LYS A 14 35.80 -15.84 -16.28
N VAL A 15 35.35 -14.61 -16.54
CA VAL A 15 35.99 -13.42 -15.93
C VAL A 15 35.24 -12.93 -14.68
N ILE A 16 33.94 -13.19 -14.55
CA ILE A 16 33.14 -12.72 -13.40
C ILE A 16 33.35 -13.60 -12.14
N SER A 17 33.56 -14.91 -12.29
CA SER A 17 33.79 -15.80 -11.14
C SER A 17 35.17 -15.63 -10.48
N ALA A 18 36.18 -15.15 -11.20
CA ALA A 18 37.52 -14.94 -10.63
C ALA A 18 37.62 -13.65 -9.81
N VAL A 19 36.87 -12.61 -10.17
CA VAL A 19 36.84 -11.34 -9.43
C VAL A 19 36.07 -11.50 -8.11
N ILE A 20 35.01 -12.30 -8.10
CA ILE A 20 34.24 -12.63 -6.88
C ILE A 20 35.06 -13.50 -5.92
N ILE A 21 35.82 -14.49 -6.45
CA ILE A 21 36.67 -15.36 -5.62
C ILE A 21 37.91 -14.61 -5.08
N ILE A 22 38.47 -13.66 -5.84
CA ILE A 22 39.60 -12.83 -5.36
C ILE A 22 39.13 -11.80 -4.33
N ALA A 23 37.91 -11.25 -4.44
CA ALA A 23 37.31 -10.41 -3.39
C ALA A 23 37.02 -11.20 -2.10
N MET A 24 36.56 -12.45 -2.20
CA MET A 24 36.34 -13.36 -1.06
C MET A 24 37.64 -13.84 -0.41
N LEU A 25 38.74 -13.95 -1.18
CA LEU A 25 40.06 -14.32 -0.64
C LEU A 25 40.83 -13.13 -0.06
N PHE A 26 40.54 -11.89 -0.49
CA PHE A 26 41.12 -10.68 0.10
C PHE A 26 40.47 -10.30 1.43
N SER A 27 39.18 -10.63 1.64
CA SER A 27 38.51 -10.49 2.94
C SER A 27 38.93 -11.56 3.95
N MET A 28 39.41 -12.72 3.50
CA MET A 28 39.97 -13.77 4.38
C MET A 28 41.39 -13.50 4.87
N LEU A 29 42.12 -12.52 4.31
CA LEU A 29 43.52 -12.24 4.68
C LEU A 29 43.72 -10.99 5.56
N VAL A 30 42.66 -10.42 6.12
CA VAL A 30 42.72 -9.42 7.21
C VAL A 30 42.01 -9.98 8.44
N LEU A 31 42.38 -11.19 8.85
CA LEU A 31 42.08 -11.71 10.20
C LEU A 31 43.36 -11.68 11.02
N GLN A 32 43.74 -10.50 11.49
CA GLN A 32 44.53 -10.33 12.71
C GLN A 32 44.46 -8.86 13.14
N ALA A 33 44.03 -8.66 14.39
CA ALA A 33 43.84 -7.41 15.11
C ALA A 33 42.48 -6.71 14.92
N ASN A 34 41.49 -7.16 15.68
CA ASN A 34 40.67 -6.33 16.58
C ASN A 34 39.94 -7.25 17.54
N ALA A 35 40.71 -7.89 18.43
CA ALA A 35 40.13 -8.54 19.60
C ALA A 35 39.34 -7.48 20.37
N VAL A 36 38.08 -7.77 20.64
CA VAL A 36 37.17 -7.02 21.49
C VAL A 36 37.92 -6.53 22.74
N VAL A 37 38.17 -5.22 22.83
CA VAL A 37 38.53 -4.61 24.11
C VAL A 37 37.21 -4.43 24.87
N THR A 38 36.71 -5.51 25.45
CA THR A 38 35.74 -5.39 26.54
C THR A 38 36.53 -5.07 27.78
N THR A 39 36.92 -3.81 27.95
CA THR A 39 37.40 -3.35 29.26
C THR A 39 36.20 -3.24 30.19
N ILE A 40 36.16 -4.07 31.24
CA ILE A 40 35.58 -3.62 32.50
C ILE A 40 36.58 -2.61 33.07
N ASP A 41 36.42 -1.34 32.71
CA ASP A 41 37.06 -0.29 33.48
C ASP A 41 36.25 -0.13 34.76
N GLY A 42 36.64 -0.87 35.80
CA GLY A 42 36.26 -0.55 37.17
C GLY A 42 36.92 0.76 37.55
N VAL A 43 36.46 1.90 37.02
CA VAL A 43 36.98 3.20 37.41
C VAL A 43 36.57 3.43 38.86
N THR A 44 37.53 3.20 39.75
CA THR A 44 37.35 3.42 41.18
C THR A 44 37.44 4.93 41.41
N TYR A 45 36.32 5.58 41.74
CA TYR A 45 36.32 6.98 42.14
C TYR A 45 36.29 7.07 43.68
N THR A 46 37.22 7.84 44.25
CA THR A 46 37.22 8.15 45.68
C THR A 46 36.47 9.48 45.88
N SER A 47 35.34 9.47 46.57
CA SER A 47 34.78 10.72 47.13
C SER A 47 35.63 11.16 48.32
N SER A 48 35.49 12.42 48.74
CA SER A 48 36.13 13.03 49.92
C SER A 48 35.86 12.32 51.27
N SER A 49 35.15 11.19 51.27
CA SER A 49 34.74 10.39 52.42
C SER A 49 35.34 8.97 52.49
N SER A 50 36.35 8.63 51.68
CA SER A 50 37.15 7.38 51.77
C SER A 50 36.42 6.03 51.54
N SER A 51 35.25 5.99 50.89
CA SER A 51 34.64 4.74 50.41
C SER A 51 34.90 4.52 48.91
N SER A 52 35.35 3.31 48.53
CA SER A 52 35.61 2.91 47.14
C SER A 52 34.29 2.83 46.35
N GLN A 53 34.12 3.61 45.28
CA GLN A 53 32.94 3.58 44.41
C GLN A 53 33.28 2.87 43.09
N SER A 54 32.46 1.90 42.64
CA SER A 54 32.68 1.21 41.35
C SER A 54 31.56 1.51 40.35
N LEU A 55 31.94 2.03 39.19
CA LEU A 55 31.15 1.99 37.96
C LEU A 55 31.65 0.79 37.15
N TYR A 56 30.76 -0.13 36.78
CA TYR A 56 31.09 -1.21 35.85
C TYR A 56 30.59 -0.83 34.47
N THR A 57 31.45 -0.97 33.47
CA THR A 57 31.13 -0.67 32.07
C THR A 57 31.37 -1.89 31.19
N ILE A 58 30.56 -2.02 30.15
CA ILE A 58 30.79 -2.91 29.01
C ILE A 58 30.82 -2.02 27.77
N SER A 59 31.88 -2.12 26.98
CA SER A 59 32.03 -1.37 25.72
C SER A 59 32.13 -2.32 24.54
N PHE A 60 31.40 -2.01 23.47
CA PHE A 60 31.45 -2.71 22.19
C PHE A 60 31.00 -1.76 21.08
N ASN A 61 31.38 -2.04 19.83
CA ASN A 61 30.99 -1.22 18.70
C ASN A 61 30.19 -2.08 17.71
N PRO A 62 28.86 -1.92 17.63
CA PRO A 62 28.03 -2.75 16.75
C PRO A 62 28.22 -2.42 15.27
N GLN A 63 28.73 -1.24 14.90
CA GLN A 63 29.00 -0.89 13.50
C GLN A 63 30.24 -1.58 12.93
N THR A 64 31.19 -1.95 13.80
CA THR A 64 32.50 -2.51 13.38
C THR A 64 32.79 -3.91 13.90
N GLY A 65 32.03 -4.40 14.88
CA GLY A 65 32.15 -5.75 15.43
C GLY A 65 30.86 -6.55 15.31
N ASP A 66 30.93 -7.83 15.70
CA ASP A 66 29.82 -8.79 15.53
C ASP A 66 28.80 -8.78 16.68
N TYR A 67 28.98 -7.94 17.70
CA TYR A 67 28.09 -7.87 18.85
C TYR A 67 27.16 -6.66 18.75
N VAL A 68 25.87 -6.89 18.97
CA VAL A 68 24.80 -5.88 18.89
C VAL A 68 23.92 -5.89 20.14
N PRO A 69 23.27 -4.77 20.49
CA PRO A 69 22.30 -4.73 21.57
C PRO A 69 21.01 -5.48 21.18
N MET A 70 20.40 -6.19 22.12
CA MET A 70 19.10 -6.84 21.97
C MET A 70 18.25 -6.64 23.22
N ALA A 71 17.12 -5.95 23.09
CA ALA A 71 16.12 -5.92 24.15
C ALA A 71 15.45 -7.30 24.24
N TYR A 72 15.34 -7.85 25.44
CA TYR A 72 14.87 -9.22 25.64
C TYR A 72 14.17 -9.36 26.99
N SER A 73 13.18 -10.25 27.05
CA SER A 73 12.62 -10.74 28.29
C SER A 73 12.25 -12.20 28.08
N LYS A 74 12.61 -13.07 29.03
CA LYS A 74 12.15 -14.46 29.03
C LYS A 74 10.62 -14.55 29.01
N ASN A 75 9.97 -13.71 29.83
CA ASN A 75 8.53 -13.64 29.95
C ASN A 75 8.12 -12.16 29.94
N ALA A 76 7.86 -11.61 28.76
CA ALA A 76 7.27 -10.27 28.61
C ALA A 76 6.01 -10.13 29.49
N GLY A 77 5.81 -8.94 30.06
CA GLY A 77 4.71 -8.65 30.99
C GLY A 77 4.85 -9.16 32.43
N THR A 78 5.78 -10.07 32.76
CA THR A 78 5.95 -10.61 34.13
C THR A 78 7.36 -10.47 34.71
N GLY A 79 8.37 -10.41 33.83
CA GLY A 79 9.75 -10.07 34.16
C GLY A 79 10.60 -11.21 34.74
N ALA A 80 11.91 -11.08 34.56
CA ALA A 80 12.93 -12.03 35.01
C ALA A 80 14.22 -11.32 35.47
N THR A 81 15.16 -12.01 36.11
CA THR A 81 16.47 -11.42 36.41
C THR A 81 17.32 -11.39 35.13
N VAL A 82 18.27 -10.46 35.02
CA VAL A 82 19.18 -10.39 33.86
C VAL A 82 19.91 -11.72 33.63
N SER A 83 20.29 -12.40 34.72
CA SER A 83 20.91 -13.73 34.63
C SER A 83 19.99 -14.80 34.05
N THR A 84 18.69 -14.72 34.34
CA THR A 84 17.69 -15.63 33.78
C THR A 84 17.48 -15.32 32.29
N ASP A 85 17.39 -14.04 31.92
CA ASP A 85 17.27 -13.62 30.52
C ASP A 85 18.47 -14.04 29.68
N VAL A 86 19.70 -13.88 30.19
CA VAL A 86 20.93 -14.33 29.51
C VAL A 86 20.90 -15.85 29.27
N ALA A 87 20.52 -16.64 30.28
CA ALA A 87 20.44 -18.09 30.15
C ALA A 87 19.33 -18.52 29.18
N ASP A 88 18.18 -17.85 29.24
CA ASP A 88 17.02 -18.14 28.40
C ASP A 88 17.26 -17.79 26.94
N ALA A 89 17.83 -16.62 26.65
CA ALA A 89 18.26 -16.25 25.30
C ALA A 89 19.31 -17.25 24.75
N GLY A 90 20.25 -17.71 25.60
CA GLY A 90 21.19 -18.78 25.24
C GLY A 90 20.50 -20.09 24.85
N ASN A 91 19.48 -20.50 25.59
CA ASN A 91 18.68 -21.69 25.26
C ASN A 91 17.86 -21.51 23.98
N ASN A 92 17.49 -20.28 23.64
CA ASN A 92 16.81 -19.91 22.40
C ASN A 92 17.77 -19.65 21.22
N GLY A 93 19.03 -20.06 21.34
CA GLY A 93 19.99 -20.11 20.25
C GLY A 93 20.81 -18.83 20.05
N TYR A 94 20.70 -17.84 20.95
CA TYR A 94 21.53 -16.63 20.89
C TYR A 94 22.88 -16.83 21.58
N THR A 95 23.96 -16.41 20.93
CA THR A 95 25.26 -16.30 21.58
C THR A 95 25.33 -14.99 22.38
N VAL A 96 25.08 -15.07 23.68
CA VAL A 96 25.00 -13.90 24.58
C VAL A 96 26.34 -13.63 25.26
N MET A 97 26.88 -12.41 25.11
CA MET A 97 28.09 -11.99 25.81
C MET A 97 27.82 -11.45 27.22
N GLY A 98 26.69 -10.80 27.41
CA GLY A 98 26.33 -10.16 28.68
C GLY A 98 25.12 -9.27 28.52
N GLY A 99 24.89 -8.40 29.49
CA GLY A 99 23.79 -7.45 29.44
C GLY A 99 23.51 -6.80 30.78
N THR A 100 22.56 -5.87 30.76
CA THR A 100 22.04 -5.18 31.95
C THR A 100 20.51 -5.25 31.98
N ASN A 101 19.89 -4.77 33.06
CA ASN A 101 18.46 -4.46 33.02
C ASN A 101 18.20 -3.29 32.04
N CYS A 102 16.95 -3.13 31.59
CA CYS A 102 16.56 -2.12 30.61
C CYS A 102 15.46 -1.18 31.12
N ASP A 103 14.23 -1.34 30.64
CA ASP A 103 13.16 -0.35 30.75
C ASP A 103 12.57 -0.25 32.17
N PHE A 104 11.91 0.89 32.42
CA PHE A 104 11.07 1.06 33.60
C PHE A 104 9.85 0.14 33.51
N PHE A 105 9.48 -0.44 34.65
CA PHE A 105 8.36 -1.36 34.75
C PHE A 105 7.62 -1.16 36.07
N SER A 106 6.38 -1.64 36.12
CA SER A 106 5.58 -1.59 37.34
C SER A 106 6.10 -2.60 38.36
N MET A 107 6.22 -2.16 39.61
CA MET A 107 6.51 -3.00 40.77
C MET A 107 5.25 -3.31 41.58
N GLU A 108 4.07 -2.84 41.15
CA GLU A 108 2.82 -3.12 41.85
C GLU A 108 2.46 -4.60 41.70
N THR A 109 1.95 -5.22 42.77
CA THR A 109 1.69 -6.67 42.79
C THR A 109 0.84 -7.17 41.63
N ALA A 110 -0.17 -6.39 41.22
CA ALA A 110 -1.09 -6.77 40.14
C ALA A 110 -0.47 -6.62 38.74
N THR A 111 0.40 -5.63 38.52
CA THR A 111 0.98 -5.26 37.22
C THR A 111 2.49 -5.55 37.16
N TYR A 112 3.03 -6.32 38.12
CA TYR A 112 4.47 -6.53 38.27
C TYR A 112 5.10 -7.01 36.95
N GLY A 113 6.15 -6.33 36.50
CA GLY A 113 6.90 -6.67 35.30
C GLY A 113 6.41 -6.00 34.02
N VAL A 114 5.20 -5.43 34.01
CA VAL A 114 4.65 -4.69 32.86
C VAL A 114 5.41 -3.38 32.66
N LEU A 115 5.83 -3.11 31.44
CA LEU A 115 6.56 -1.87 31.14
C LEU A 115 5.66 -0.63 31.27
N VAL A 116 6.23 0.47 31.77
CA VAL A 116 5.51 1.74 31.98
C VAL A 116 6.01 2.84 31.04
N GLY A 117 5.21 3.89 30.84
CA GLY A 117 5.51 4.95 29.88
C GLY A 117 5.25 4.50 28.44
N TYR A 118 6.22 4.65 27.55
CA TYR A 118 6.14 4.14 26.17
C TYR A 118 5.91 2.63 26.14
N GLY A 119 6.60 1.88 27.02
CA GLY A 119 6.28 0.49 27.33
C GLY A 119 6.18 -0.43 26.11
N THR A 120 7.05 -0.17 25.13
CA THR A 120 7.19 -0.94 23.89
C THR A 120 8.65 -1.34 23.69
N PHE A 121 8.89 -2.59 23.32
CA PHE A 121 10.22 -3.03 22.93
C PHE A 121 10.22 -4.07 21.80
N VAL A 122 11.28 -4.02 21.01
CA VAL A 122 11.58 -4.93 19.90
C VAL A 122 12.89 -5.64 20.18
N GLY A 123 12.93 -6.95 19.95
CA GLY A 123 14.13 -7.78 20.06
C GLY A 123 14.31 -8.62 18.80
N ASN A 124 15.46 -8.49 18.14
CA ASN A 124 15.75 -9.16 16.86
C ASN A 124 14.62 -8.98 15.82
N GLY A 125 14.08 -7.76 15.71
CA GLY A 125 13.02 -7.38 14.77
C GLY A 125 11.59 -7.78 15.18
N LYS A 126 11.42 -8.65 16.19
CA LYS A 126 10.11 -9.03 16.73
C LYS A 126 9.62 -8.02 17.76
N LEU A 127 8.36 -7.64 17.69
CA LEU A 127 7.67 -6.85 18.71
C LEU A 127 7.32 -7.75 19.90
N TYR A 128 7.97 -7.52 21.04
CA TYR A 128 7.77 -8.36 22.22
C TYR A 128 6.63 -7.87 23.10
N GLU A 129 6.53 -6.57 23.35
CA GLU A 129 5.51 -6.01 24.24
C GLU A 129 5.11 -4.62 23.73
N THR A 130 3.82 -4.29 23.76
CA THR A 130 3.30 -2.93 23.52
C THR A 130 1.85 -2.80 24.03
N SER A 131 1.33 -1.58 24.01
CA SER A 131 -0.11 -1.31 24.11
C SER A 131 -0.54 -0.43 22.93
N ILE A 132 -1.81 -0.52 22.55
CA ILE A 132 -2.39 0.42 21.60
C ILE A 132 -2.16 1.88 22.02
N GLY A 133 -1.75 2.73 21.07
CA GLY A 133 -1.49 4.14 21.31
C GLY A 133 -0.23 4.42 22.12
N ALA A 134 0.63 3.41 22.34
CA ALA A 134 1.94 3.59 22.95
C ALA A 134 2.73 4.62 22.14
N SER A 135 3.12 5.71 22.81
CA SER A 135 3.92 6.77 22.20
C SER A 135 4.97 7.29 23.18
N GLY A 136 6.14 7.66 22.67
CA GLY A 136 7.22 8.19 23.49
C GLY A 136 8.59 8.08 22.83
N SER A 137 9.60 8.51 23.58
CA SER A 137 10.99 8.43 23.14
C SER A 137 11.52 7.01 23.22
N ALA A 138 12.21 6.58 22.17
CA ALA A 138 12.81 5.27 22.05
C ALA A 138 14.26 5.37 21.57
N LEU A 139 15.10 4.42 21.97
CA LEU A 139 16.41 4.22 21.37
C LEU A 139 16.32 2.99 20.48
N ALA A 140 16.45 3.20 19.18
CA ALA A 140 16.38 2.17 18.16
C ALA A 140 17.78 1.82 17.65
N PHE A 141 18.03 0.53 17.44
CA PHE A 141 19.21 0.02 16.76
C PHE A 141 18.80 -0.78 15.52
N GLN A 142 19.44 -0.46 14.39
CA GLN A 142 19.37 -1.27 13.17
C GLN A 142 20.38 -2.43 13.25
N SER A 143 20.25 -3.41 12.34
CA SER A 143 21.10 -4.60 12.28
C SER A 143 22.57 -4.28 11.97
N ASP A 144 22.83 -3.19 11.24
CA ASP A 144 24.16 -2.64 10.99
C ASP A 144 24.79 -1.97 12.22
N GLY A 145 24.06 -1.83 13.33
CA GLY A 145 24.54 -1.21 14.57
C GLY A 145 24.34 0.30 14.65
N ASN A 146 23.73 0.93 13.64
CA ASN A 146 23.31 2.32 13.76
C ASN A 146 22.30 2.49 14.90
N ALA A 147 22.41 3.62 15.58
CA ALA A 147 21.67 3.92 16.80
C ALA A 147 21.01 5.29 16.70
N SER A 148 19.70 5.35 16.94
CA SER A 148 18.90 6.56 16.76
C SER A 148 17.99 6.78 17.96
N LEU A 149 18.13 7.94 18.61
CA LEU A 149 17.18 8.40 19.62
C LEU A 149 16.02 9.10 18.91
N VAL A 150 14.83 8.50 18.97
CA VAL A 150 13.67 8.86 18.15
C VAL A 150 12.41 8.97 19.00
N THR A 151 11.32 9.45 18.39
CA THR A 151 9.98 9.44 18.98
C THR A 151 9.09 8.51 18.17
N SER A 152 8.50 7.53 18.82
CA SER A 152 7.63 6.52 18.20
C SER A 152 6.18 6.67 18.68
N SER A 153 5.25 6.25 17.84
CA SER A 153 3.82 6.09 18.11
C SER A 153 3.28 4.86 17.39
N ILE A 154 2.86 3.85 18.15
CA ILE A 154 2.46 2.54 17.61
C ILE A 154 0.95 2.47 17.34
N GLY A 155 0.59 2.11 16.11
CA GLY A 155 -0.76 1.70 15.73
C GLY A 155 -0.84 0.18 15.53
N ILE A 156 -1.98 -0.41 15.89
CA ILE A 156 -2.27 -1.83 15.69
C ILE A 156 -3.61 -1.95 14.98
N SER A 157 -3.70 -2.79 13.96
CA SER A 157 -4.96 -3.11 13.26
C SER A 157 -5.09 -4.61 13.07
N MET A 158 -6.32 -5.07 12.92
CA MET A 158 -6.64 -6.49 12.76
C MET A 158 -7.68 -6.65 11.65
N LYS A 159 -7.54 -7.69 10.82
CA LYS A 159 -8.56 -8.16 9.88
C LYS A 159 -8.92 -9.62 10.18
N VAL A 160 -10.18 -9.98 9.93
CA VAL A 160 -10.70 -11.35 9.95
C VAL A 160 -11.28 -11.63 8.58
N ASN A 161 -10.82 -12.67 7.88
CA ASN A 161 -11.22 -13.01 6.51
C ASN A 161 -11.17 -11.79 5.57
N GLY A 162 -10.07 -11.03 5.64
CA GLY A 162 -9.86 -9.80 4.85
C GLY A 162 -10.66 -8.58 5.30
N SER A 163 -11.63 -8.72 6.21
CA SER A 163 -12.47 -7.62 6.69
C SER A 163 -11.90 -6.99 7.97
N ALA A 164 -11.90 -5.65 8.05
CA ALA A 164 -11.42 -4.93 9.22
C ALA A 164 -12.19 -5.35 10.49
N PHE A 165 -11.47 -5.73 11.54
CA PHE A 165 -12.02 -6.13 12.82
C PHE A 165 -11.67 -5.09 13.88
N ASN A 166 -12.64 -4.23 14.17
CA ASN A 166 -12.47 -3.03 15.01
C ASN A 166 -13.34 -3.09 16.27
N TYR A 167 -12.94 -2.36 17.30
CA TYR A 167 -13.73 -2.12 18.50
C TYR A 167 -13.96 -0.62 18.69
N ASN A 168 -15.23 -0.18 18.66
CA ASN A 168 -15.63 1.24 18.73
C ASN A 168 -14.87 2.16 17.75
N GLY A 169 -14.65 1.68 16.51
CA GLY A 169 -13.92 2.43 15.48
C GLY A 169 -12.40 2.48 15.65
N GLY A 170 -11.84 1.80 16.66
CA GLY A 170 -10.39 1.64 16.86
C GLY A 170 -9.94 0.18 16.82
N SER A 171 -8.66 -0.06 17.14
CA SER A 171 -8.09 -1.42 17.17
C SER A 171 -8.85 -2.34 18.11
N ALA A 172 -9.07 -3.59 17.69
CA ALA A 172 -9.59 -4.65 18.54
C ALA A 172 -8.54 -5.27 19.48
N ILE A 173 -7.26 -4.92 19.35
CA ILE A 173 -6.18 -5.38 20.24
C ILE A 173 -5.74 -4.23 21.14
N ALA A 174 -5.74 -4.46 22.45
CA ALA A 174 -5.27 -3.48 23.43
C ALA A 174 -3.80 -3.67 23.80
N HIS A 175 -3.38 -4.92 23.96
CA HIS A 175 -2.11 -5.25 24.58
C HIS A 175 -1.45 -6.43 23.89
N VAL A 176 -0.14 -6.33 23.71
CA VAL A 176 0.72 -7.40 23.20
C VAL A 176 1.62 -7.86 24.33
N ASN A 177 1.49 -9.13 24.70
CA ASN A 177 2.28 -9.82 25.72
C ASN A 177 2.36 -9.11 27.09
N LYS A 178 1.35 -8.30 27.42
CA LYS A 178 1.22 -7.70 28.75
C LYS A 178 0.34 -8.57 29.64
N ARG A 179 0.61 -8.45 30.93
CA ARG A 179 -0.20 -9.03 32.00
C ARG A 179 -1.61 -8.46 32.02
N SER A 180 -2.62 -9.31 32.20
CA SER A 180 -4.04 -8.89 32.19
C SER A 180 -4.51 -8.37 33.56
N SER A 181 -3.95 -7.25 34.01
CA SER A 181 -4.20 -6.71 35.36
C SER A 181 -5.27 -5.62 35.44
N THR A 182 -5.53 -4.93 34.33
CA THR A 182 -6.58 -3.90 34.20
C THR A 182 -7.41 -4.29 33.00
N TRP A 183 -8.37 -5.19 33.22
CA TRP A 183 -9.19 -5.79 32.15
C TRP A 183 -9.65 -4.74 31.14
N ASP A 184 -9.28 -4.96 29.88
CA ASP A 184 -9.70 -4.16 28.73
C ASP A 184 -10.77 -4.96 27.99
N ASN A 185 -11.73 -4.27 27.36
CA ASN A 185 -12.77 -4.94 26.58
C ASN A 185 -12.23 -5.46 25.23
N ARG A 186 -11.05 -5.02 24.81
CA ARG A 186 -10.37 -5.49 23.60
C ARG A 186 -9.55 -6.75 23.88
N PHE A 187 -8.95 -7.30 22.81
CA PHE A 187 -8.09 -8.47 22.91
C PHE A 187 -6.76 -8.17 23.61
N TYR A 188 -6.34 -9.13 24.43
CA TYR A 188 -4.95 -9.33 24.79
C TYR A 188 -4.35 -10.34 23.81
N TYR A 189 -3.27 -9.96 23.14
CA TYR A 189 -2.46 -10.84 22.30
C TYR A 189 -1.35 -11.47 23.16
N TRP A 190 -1.26 -12.79 23.14
CA TRP A 190 -0.17 -13.55 23.77
C TRP A 190 0.45 -14.52 22.80
N ASP A 191 1.77 -14.45 22.65
CA ASP A 191 2.56 -15.45 21.95
C ASP A 191 3.74 -15.91 22.82
N ASN A 192 4.65 -16.69 22.25
CA ASN A 192 5.73 -17.30 23.01
C ASN A 192 6.69 -16.30 23.70
N ALA A 193 6.61 -15.00 23.40
CA ALA A 193 7.35 -13.98 24.14
C ALA A 193 6.87 -13.79 25.60
N CYS A 194 5.63 -14.18 25.94
CA CYS A 194 5.16 -14.17 27.34
C CYS A 194 5.33 -15.54 28.05
N GLY A 195 5.94 -16.52 27.38
CA GLY A 195 6.05 -17.91 27.84
C GLY A 195 5.10 -18.85 27.09
N THR A 196 4.74 -19.99 27.68
CA THR A 196 3.94 -21.05 27.01
C THR A 196 2.50 -21.14 27.52
N ILE A 197 2.08 -20.20 28.35
CA ILE A 197 0.76 -20.16 29.01
C ILE A 197 0.27 -18.71 28.97
N THR A 198 -1.02 -18.49 28.68
CA THR A 198 -1.63 -17.15 28.72
C THR A 198 -1.60 -16.59 30.14
N ASP A 199 -1.40 -15.28 30.29
CA ASP A 199 -1.36 -14.65 31.63
C ASP A 199 -2.76 -14.25 32.15
N SER A 200 -3.82 -14.80 31.54
CA SER A 200 -5.21 -14.56 31.94
C SER A 200 -5.51 -15.21 33.30
N SER A 201 -6.09 -14.44 34.22
CA SER A 201 -6.52 -14.92 35.54
C SER A 201 -8.04 -15.03 35.71
N THR A 202 -8.81 -14.75 34.65
CA THR A 202 -10.28 -14.75 34.66
C THR A 202 -10.78 -15.46 33.42
N GLU A 203 -11.90 -16.18 33.54
CA GLU A 203 -12.55 -16.85 32.42
C GLU A 203 -12.90 -15.87 31.28
N GLY A 204 -12.51 -16.26 30.06
CA GLY A 204 -12.79 -15.52 28.84
C GLY A 204 -12.89 -16.43 27.62
N LEU A 205 -13.01 -15.79 26.47
CA LEU A 205 -12.84 -16.41 25.15
C LEU A 205 -11.35 -16.35 24.78
N GLU A 206 -10.77 -17.51 24.46
CA GLU A 206 -9.44 -17.63 23.87
C GLU A 206 -9.57 -18.14 22.43
N ILE A 207 -9.06 -17.34 21.48
CA ILE A 207 -8.95 -17.69 20.07
C ILE A 207 -7.49 -18.04 19.83
N VAL A 208 -7.22 -19.32 19.56
CA VAL A 208 -5.86 -19.83 19.34
C VAL A 208 -5.58 -19.85 17.85
N CYS A 209 -4.54 -19.16 17.42
CA CYS A 209 -4.20 -19.01 16.01
C CYS A 209 -2.83 -19.63 15.73
N ASN A 210 -2.70 -20.37 14.62
CA ASN A 210 -1.42 -20.86 14.12
C ASN A 210 -0.84 -19.81 13.16
N LYS A 211 0.38 -19.32 13.43
CA LYS A 211 1.09 -18.45 12.49
C LYS A 211 1.33 -19.19 11.18
N VAL A 212 1.08 -18.53 10.06
CA VAL A 212 1.33 -19.05 8.70
C VAL A 212 2.34 -18.17 7.95
N ASP A 213 2.80 -18.65 6.80
CA ASP A 213 3.67 -17.93 5.87
C ASP A 213 5.00 -17.45 6.46
N SER A 214 5.46 -18.08 7.56
CA SER A 214 6.68 -17.68 8.28
C SER A 214 6.65 -16.24 8.82
N THR A 215 5.45 -15.72 9.09
CA THR A 215 5.25 -14.36 9.60
C THR A 215 5.44 -14.28 11.12
N GLU A 216 5.84 -13.10 11.60
CA GLU A 216 5.94 -12.77 13.03
C GLU A 216 5.32 -11.40 13.30
N LEU A 217 5.05 -11.08 14.57
CA LEU A 217 4.59 -9.75 14.93
C LEU A 217 5.77 -8.76 14.86
N THR A 218 5.83 -7.93 13.84
CA THR A 218 6.86 -6.90 13.61
C THR A 218 6.22 -5.53 13.43
N ILE A 219 6.96 -4.44 13.71
CA ILE A 219 6.51 -3.09 13.35
C ILE A 219 6.80 -2.89 11.85
N GLY A 220 5.83 -2.37 11.10
CA GLY A 220 5.86 -2.24 9.64
C GLY A 220 5.50 -3.51 8.87
N GLY A 221 5.01 -4.56 9.55
CA GLY A 221 4.64 -5.84 8.92
C GLY A 221 3.26 -6.33 9.31
N THR A 222 2.76 -7.33 8.56
CA THR A 222 1.50 -8.02 8.83
C THR A 222 1.75 -9.47 9.23
N LEU A 223 1.39 -9.82 10.47
CA LEU A 223 1.32 -11.21 10.93
C LEU A 223 0.09 -11.88 10.30
N ARG A 224 0.26 -13.07 9.71
CA ARG A 224 -0.79 -13.91 9.11
C ARG A 224 -0.98 -15.18 9.92
N ALA A 225 -2.23 -15.59 10.14
CA ALA A 225 -2.54 -16.80 10.88
C ALA A 225 -3.91 -17.38 10.56
N GLU A 226 -4.07 -18.68 10.81
CA GLU A 226 -5.35 -19.39 10.74
C GLU A 226 -5.83 -19.73 12.16
N VAL A 227 -7.11 -19.52 12.45
CA VAL A 227 -7.71 -19.90 13.73
C VAL A 227 -7.74 -21.42 13.88
N ALA A 228 -6.97 -21.94 14.83
CA ALA A 228 -6.82 -23.36 15.09
C ALA A 228 -7.83 -23.90 16.11
N ALA A 229 -8.22 -23.08 17.09
CA ALA A 229 -9.16 -23.48 18.13
C ALA A 229 -9.84 -22.28 18.78
N ILE A 230 -11.08 -22.50 19.23
CA ILE A 230 -11.83 -21.56 20.07
C ILE A 230 -12.06 -22.22 21.43
N ARG A 231 -11.71 -21.53 22.51
CA ARG A 231 -11.89 -22.02 23.89
C ARG A 231 -12.73 -21.00 24.67
N THR A 232 -13.92 -21.41 25.10
CA THR A 232 -14.83 -20.57 25.89
C THR A 232 -14.62 -20.80 27.38
N ASN A 233 -14.87 -19.77 28.20
CA ASN A 233 -14.69 -19.81 29.67
C ASN A 233 -13.30 -20.35 30.08
N SER A 234 -12.28 -20.00 29.31
CA SER A 234 -10.91 -20.48 29.49
C SER A 234 -10.01 -19.36 30.01
N TYR A 235 -8.96 -19.74 30.72
CA TYR A 235 -7.93 -18.85 31.25
C TYR A 235 -6.67 -19.66 31.59
N ALA A 236 -5.51 -18.99 31.65
CA ALA A 236 -4.21 -19.60 31.94
C ALA A 236 -3.95 -20.89 31.14
N SER A 237 -4.32 -20.88 29.85
CA SER A 237 -4.22 -22.04 28.98
C SER A 237 -2.87 -22.09 28.27
N SER A 238 -2.37 -23.29 28.01
CA SER A 238 -1.14 -23.49 27.25
C SER A 238 -1.32 -23.27 25.74
N PHE A 239 -0.24 -22.86 25.08
CA PHE A 239 -0.09 -22.78 23.63
C PHE A 239 1.35 -23.14 23.21
N THR A 240 1.58 -23.31 21.92
CA THR A 240 2.88 -23.72 21.35
C THR A 240 3.64 -22.56 20.71
N ASP A 241 4.92 -22.75 20.37
CA ASP A 241 5.77 -21.68 19.83
C ASP A 241 5.26 -21.06 18.52
N ASN A 242 4.58 -21.83 17.67
CA ASN A 242 3.99 -21.35 16.43
C ASN A 242 2.58 -20.75 16.61
N GLN A 243 2.12 -20.60 17.86
CA GLN A 243 0.79 -20.09 18.16
C GLN A 243 0.83 -18.73 18.83
N PHE A 244 -0.25 -17.99 18.64
CA PHE A 244 -0.64 -16.91 19.54
C PHE A 244 -2.09 -17.09 19.95
N VAL A 245 -2.48 -16.39 21.02
CA VAL A 245 -3.83 -16.39 21.57
C VAL A 245 -4.34 -14.96 21.61
N LEU A 246 -5.54 -14.75 21.06
CA LEU A 246 -6.34 -13.55 21.31
C LEU A 246 -7.32 -13.86 22.44
N TYR A 247 -7.17 -13.18 23.56
CA TYR A 247 -8.01 -13.37 24.75
C TYR A 247 -8.96 -12.18 24.95
N CYS A 248 -10.23 -12.46 25.18
CA CYS A 248 -11.26 -11.49 25.52
C CYS A 248 -12.03 -11.97 26.76
N ILE A 249 -12.12 -11.15 27.81
CA ILE A 249 -12.83 -11.52 29.05
C ILE A 249 -14.34 -11.69 28.80
N ASN A 250 -15.00 -12.63 29.49
CA ASN A 250 -16.43 -12.91 29.34
C ASN A 250 -17.34 -11.68 29.54
N SER A 251 -16.94 -10.74 30.39
CA SER A 251 -17.71 -9.52 30.66
C SER A 251 -17.45 -8.40 29.65
N SER A 252 -16.60 -8.62 28.66
CA SER A 252 -16.26 -7.62 27.66
C SER A 252 -17.48 -7.26 26.80
N SER A 253 -17.66 -5.97 26.52
CA SER A 253 -18.62 -5.50 25.52
C SER A 253 -18.27 -5.94 24.08
N MET A 254 -17.03 -6.36 23.81
CA MET A 254 -16.61 -6.93 22.52
C MET A 254 -16.90 -8.43 22.42
N TYR A 255 -17.28 -9.10 23.52
CA TYR A 255 -17.37 -10.57 23.56
C TYR A 255 -18.23 -11.16 22.44
N THR A 256 -19.42 -10.61 22.18
CA THR A 256 -20.32 -11.10 21.12
C THR A 256 -19.67 -11.01 19.73
N GLN A 257 -18.93 -9.93 19.47
CA GLN A 257 -18.21 -9.73 18.22
C GLN A 257 -17.03 -10.72 18.11
N ALA A 258 -16.26 -10.88 19.18
CA ALA A 258 -15.14 -11.82 19.25
C ALA A 258 -15.59 -13.28 19.10
N ALA A 259 -16.75 -13.64 19.66
CA ALA A 259 -17.34 -14.97 19.55
C ALA A 259 -17.86 -15.31 18.14
N GLY A 260 -17.90 -14.32 17.23
CA GLY A 260 -18.20 -14.54 15.82
C GLY A 260 -17.03 -15.15 15.03
N ILE A 261 -15.81 -15.12 15.57
CA ILE A 261 -14.62 -15.72 14.94
C ILE A 261 -14.71 -17.24 15.07
N ALA A 262 -14.49 -17.95 13.97
CA ALA A 262 -14.60 -19.40 13.84
C ALA A 262 -13.24 -20.06 13.58
N VAL A 263 -13.16 -21.37 13.84
CA VAL A 263 -12.01 -22.19 13.42
C VAL A 263 -11.92 -22.20 11.89
N GLY A 264 -10.71 -21.98 11.37
CA GLY A 264 -10.44 -21.82 9.95
C GLY A 264 -10.53 -20.39 9.43
N ASP A 265 -10.93 -19.41 10.25
CA ASP A 265 -10.87 -18.00 9.85
C ASP A 265 -9.40 -17.54 9.70
N ASP A 266 -9.17 -16.69 8.70
CA ASP A 266 -7.89 -16.02 8.49
C ASP A 266 -7.80 -14.76 9.37
N ILE A 267 -6.68 -14.62 10.05
CA ILE A 267 -6.36 -13.48 10.91
C ILE A 267 -5.14 -12.76 10.37
N GLU A 268 -5.28 -11.46 10.15
CA GLU A 268 -4.17 -10.56 9.86
C GLU A 268 -4.03 -9.53 10.97
N ILE A 269 -2.80 -9.33 11.48
CA ILE A 269 -2.50 -8.30 12.47
C ILE A 269 -1.35 -7.44 11.94
N SER A 270 -1.62 -6.16 11.69
CA SER A 270 -0.62 -5.20 11.23
C SER A 270 -0.26 -4.23 12.33
N VAL A 271 1.03 -4.02 12.56
CA VAL A 271 1.56 -3.02 13.50
C VAL A 271 2.37 -2.00 12.73
N ASN A 272 2.06 -0.71 12.88
CA ASN A 272 2.67 0.35 12.08
C ASN A 272 3.17 1.50 12.97
N GLU A 273 4.29 2.11 12.59
CA GLU A 273 4.70 3.41 13.13
C GLU A 273 3.84 4.51 12.52
N GLN A 274 3.25 5.33 13.39
CA GLN A 274 2.34 6.44 13.01
C GLN A 274 3.09 7.77 12.85
N ASN A 275 4.29 7.90 13.42
CA ASN A 275 5.16 9.03 13.24
C ASN A 275 5.95 8.89 11.92
N SER A 276 5.46 9.54 10.87
CA SER A 276 6.07 9.54 9.54
C SER A 276 7.54 9.99 9.52
N THR A 277 7.99 10.81 10.49
CA THR A 277 9.39 11.27 10.54
C THR A 277 10.37 10.15 10.85
N TYR A 278 9.96 9.16 11.66
CA TYR A 278 10.83 8.08 12.13
C TYR A 278 10.37 6.70 11.67
N LYS A 279 9.37 6.63 10.78
CA LYS A 279 8.75 5.39 10.29
C LYS A 279 9.80 4.36 9.85
N ASP A 280 10.65 4.72 8.89
CA ASP A 280 11.69 3.82 8.38
C ASP A 280 12.65 3.34 9.46
N THR A 281 13.01 4.22 10.40
CA THR A 281 13.94 3.88 11.50
C THR A 281 13.32 2.88 12.48
N ILE A 282 12.04 3.04 12.79
CA ILE A 282 11.30 2.17 13.71
C ILE A 282 10.95 0.83 13.06
N GLU A 283 10.48 0.86 11.81
CA GLU A 283 10.05 -0.34 11.07
C GLU A 283 11.24 -1.22 10.66
N SER A 284 12.44 -0.63 10.50
CA SER A 284 13.69 -1.39 10.31
C SER A 284 14.42 -1.75 11.61
N ALA A 285 13.92 -1.35 12.79
CA ALA A 285 14.63 -1.57 14.04
C ALA A 285 14.74 -3.07 14.35
N ASN A 286 15.95 -3.53 14.64
CA ASN A 286 16.16 -4.87 15.20
C ASN A 286 16.06 -4.85 16.71
N THR A 287 16.43 -3.74 17.34
CA THR A 287 16.26 -3.53 18.77
C THR A 287 15.65 -2.17 19.00
N LEU A 288 14.62 -2.12 19.84
CA LEU A 288 14.00 -0.88 20.27
C LEU A 288 13.58 -1.03 21.71
N PHE A 289 13.80 0.01 22.50
CA PHE A 289 13.37 0.06 23.91
C PHE A 289 13.16 1.51 24.33
N THR A 290 12.58 1.69 25.52
CA THR A 290 12.16 3.01 25.99
C THR A 290 13.36 3.88 26.35
N ALA A 291 13.39 5.10 25.82
CA ALA A 291 14.40 6.10 26.15
C ALA A 291 13.82 7.25 26.98
N ALA A 292 13.17 6.92 28.09
CA ALA A 292 12.38 7.87 28.88
C ALA A 292 13.18 9.06 29.42
N ILE A 293 14.47 8.89 29.69
CA ILE A 293 15.31 9.92 30.32
C ILE A 293 16.65 10.02 29.57
N PRO A 294 16.71 10.74 28.43
CA PRO A 294 18.00 11.12 27.84
C PRO A 294 18.72 12.05 28.82
N PHE A 295 20.00 11.83 29.12
CA PHE A 295 20.74 12.67 30.07
C PHE A 295 22.08 13.18 29.53
N VAL A 296 22.56 12.63 28.42
CA VAL A 296 23.61 13.24 27.59
C VAL A 296 23.06 13.46 26.19
N GLN A 297 23.27 14.66 25.65
CA GLN A 297 22.97 14.99 24.27
C GLN A 297 24.06 15.94 23.73
N ASN A 298 24.52 15.69 22.51
CA ASN A 298 25.63 16.42 21.89
C ASN A 298 26.88 16.49 22.78
N GLY A 299 27.19 15.39 23.48
CA GLY A 299 28.33 15.30 24.40
C GLY A 299 28.21 16.10 25.69
N SER A 300 27.04 16.67 25.97
CA SER A 300 26.81 17.50 27.16
C SER A 300 25.82 16.84 28.12
N ASN A 301 26.09 16.95 29.42
CA ASN A 301 25.13 16.59 30.46
C ASN A 301 23.94 17.55 30.42
N ILE A 302 22.74 17.04 30.11
CA ILE A 302 21.51 17.84 29.97
C ILE A 302 20.57 17.72 31.17
N THR A 303 20.98 17.07 32.26
CA THR A 303 20.11 16.83 33.43
C THR A 303 19.56 18.10 34.06
N SER A 304 20.32 19.20 34.07
CA SER A 304 19.84 20.50 34.55
C SER A 304 18.75 21.09 33.66
N SER A 305 18.81 20.86 32.35
CA SER A 305 17.85 21.37 31.37
C SER A 305 16.52 20.60 31.41
N LEU A 306 16.56 19.34 31.86
CA LEU A 306 15.37 18.50 32.04
C LEU A 306 14.69 18.71 33.40
N ALA A 307 15.39 19.34 34.35
CA ALA A 307 14.88 19.53 35.69
C ALA A 307 13.77 20.59 35.71
N SER A 308 12.58 20.19 36.15
CA SER A 308 11.46 21.09 36.43
C SER A 308 10.99 20.90 37.87
N GLY A 309 10.94 21.98 38.64
CA GLY A 309 10.52 21.93 40.06
C GLY A 309 11.39 21.04 40.96
N GLY A 310 12.64 20.76 40.58
CA GLY A 310 13.53 19.84 41.31
C GLY A 310 13.35 18.36 40.95
N TYR A 311 12.64 18.05 39.86
CA TYR A 311 12.42 16.69 39.38
C TYR A 311 12.77 16.56 37.89
N ILE A 312 13.18 15.36 37.48
CA ILE A 312 13.42 14.93 36.10
C ILE A 312 12.55 13.69 35.89
N TYR A 313 11.48 13.79 35.10
CA TYR A 313 10.52 12.70 34.85
C TYR A 313 10.08 11.96 36.14
N GLY A 314 9.73 12.71 37.19
CA GLY A 314 9.30 12.17 38.48
C GLY A 314 10.43 11.74 39.43
N LEU A 315 11.69 11.72 38.97
CA LEU A 315 12.85 11.48 39.82
C LEU A 315 13.35 12.80 40.42
N SER A 316 13.46 12.90 41.74
CA SER A 316 14.08 14.07 42.37
C SER A 316 15.53 14.24 41.88
N THR A 317 15.93 15.47 41.58
CA THR A 317 17.29 15.80 41.11
C THR A 317 18.37 15.49 42.15
N THR A 318 17.99 15.39 43.42
CA THR A 318 18.89 15.03 44.53
C THR A 318 18.81 13.56 44.92
N GLN A 319 17.90 12.78 44.31
CA GLN A 319 17.76 11.36 44.61
C GLN A 319 19.02 10.59 44.21
N THR A 320 19.61 9.89 45.18
CA THR A 320 20.71 8.96 44.93
C THR A 320 20.18 7.53 44.88
N ALA A 321 20.63 6.76 43.90
CA ALA A 321 20.32 5.35 43.74
C ALA A 321 21.44 4.68 42.93
N ARG A 322 21.51 3.35 42.96
CA ARG A 322 22.24 2.60 41.93
C ARG A 322 21.61 2.92 40.56
N ARG A 323 22.40 3.04 39.50
CA ARG A 323 21.94 3.46 38.17
C ARG A 323 22.40 2.48 37.12
N THR A 324 21.58 2.28 36.10
CA THR A 324 21.92 1.60 34.85
C THR A 324 21.73 2.59 33.71
N GLY A 325 22.59 2.57 32.71
CA GLY A 325 22.49 3.46 31.56
C GLY A 325 23.17 2.90 30.32
N ILE A 326 22.79 3.45 29.18
CA ILE A 326 23.42 3.22 27.89
C ILE A 326 23.90 4.54 27.30
N GLY A 327 25.08 4.53 26.70
CA GLY A 327 25.66 5.68 26.00
C GLY A 327 26.25 5.27 24.66
N ILE A 328 26.26 6.22 23.73
CA ILE A 328 26.76 6.08 22.37
C ILE A 328 27.81 7.16 22.16
N LYS A 329 29.01 6.75 21.73
CA LYS A 329 30.08 7.66 21.31
C LYS A 329 29.90 8.08 19.85
N SER A 330 30.62 9.11 19.43
CA SER A 330 30.57 9.61 18.05
C SER A 330 31.05 8.60 17.00
N ASP A 331 31.83 7.60 17.39
CA ASP A 331 32.32 6.52 16.51
C ASP A 331 31.40 5.28 16.48
N GLY A 332 30.19 5.37 17.06
CA GLY A 332 29.25 4.26 17.16
C GLY A 332 29.49 3.31 18.34
N THR A 333 30.55 3.52 19.13
CA THR A 333 30.80 2.67 20.31
C THR A 333 29.68 2.82 21.34
N VAL A 334 29.10 1.69 21.73
CA VAL A 334 28.09 1.57 22.78
C VAL A 334 28.77 1.30 24.13
N ILE A 335 28.27 1.95 25.16
CA ILE A 335 28.67 1.79 26.56
C ILE A 335 27.43 1.40 27.38
N LEU A 336 27.41 0.21 27.97
CA LEU A 336 26.49 -0.11 29.06
C LEU A 336 27.18 0.12 30.39
N ALA A 337 26.51 0.77 31.34
CA ALA A 337 27.10 1.05 32.64
C ALA A 337 26.15 0.80 33.81
N CYS A 338 26.69 0.23 34.89
CA CYS A 338 25.99 0.07 36.17
C CYS A 338 26.81 0.65 37.32
N SER A 339 26.19 1.45 38.18
CA SER A 339 26.82 1.88 39.44
C SER A 339 26.54 0.89 40.57
N THR A 340 27.56 0.59 41.39
CA THR A 340 27.38 -0.21 42.62
C THR A 340 27.07 0.65 43.84
N VAL A 341 27.24 1.96 43.72
CA VAL A 341 26.94 2.95 44.76
C VAL A 341 25.76 3.84 44.36
N ASN A 342 25.14 4.44 45.36
CA ASN A 342 24.06 5.40 45.16
C ASN A 342 24.61 6.74 44.68
N ILE A 343 24.24 7.15 43.47
CA ILE A 343 24.61 8.44 42.86
C ILE A 343 23.39 9.14 42.27
N THR A 344 23.48 10.46 42.13
CA THR A 344 22.45 11.25 41.46
C THR A 344 22.48 10.98 39.95
N LEU A 345 21.36 11.25 39.27
CA LEU A 345 21.28 11.14 37.82
C LEU A 345 22.31 12.07 37.14
N SER A 346 22.50 13.28 37.67
CA SER A 346 23.48 14.23 37.12
C SER A 346 24.92 13.73 37.23
N THR A 347 25.32 13.17 38.38
CA THR A 347 26.65 12.56 38.54
C THR A 347 26.83 11.34 37.62
N PHE A 348 25.77 10.56 37.39
CA PHE A 348 25.83 9.45 36.43
C PHE A 348 26.00 9.94 35.00
N ALA A 349 25.28 11.01 34.61
CA ALA A 349 25.43 11.65 33.31
C ALA A 349 26.86 12.17 33.07
N ASP A 350 27.48 12.79 34.06
CA ASP A 350 28.89 13.21 33.97
C ASP A 350 29.83 12.02 33.70
N LYS A 351 29.53 10.81 34.19
CA LYS A 351 30.34 9.62 33.88
C LYS A 351 30.29 9.28 32.38
N PHE A 352 29.11 9.35 31.76
CA PHE A 352 28.98 9.09 30.32
C PHE A 352 29.66 10.16 29.46
N VAL A 353 29.57 11.43 29.85
CA VAL A 353 30.33 12.52 29.21
C VAL A 353 31.83 12.24 29.28
N ASN A 354 32.34 11.88 30.47
CA ASN A 354 33.76 11.54 30.66
C ASN A 354 34.21 10.29 29.89
N LEU A 355 33.29 9.35 29.63
CA LEU A 355 33.53 8.17 28.79
C LEU A 355 33.48 8.50 27.28
N GLY A 356 33.17 9.75 26.92
CA GLY A 356 33.13 10.24 25.54
C GLY A 356 31.79 10.00 24.82
N CYS A 357 30.72 9.72 25.56
CA CYS A 357 29.41 9.52 24.95
C CYS A 357 28.83 10.86 24.47
N VAL A 358 28.30 10.88 23.24
CA VAL A 358 27.59 12.03 22.66
C VAL A 358 26.09 11.98 22.92
N THR A 359 25.55 10.76 23.10
CA THR A 359 24.16 10.50 23.48
C THR A 359 24.17 9.49 24.62
N ALA A 360 23.34 9.69 25.65
CA ALA A 360 23.15 8.68 26.69
C ALA A 360 21.78 8.78 27.35
N VAL A 361 21.26 7.62 27.79
CA VAL A 361 19.92 7.43 28.32
C VAL A 361 19.99 6.65 29.63
N ASN A 362 19.21 7.07 30.62
CA ASN A 362 19.07 6.35 31.89
C ASN A 362 18.03 5.25 31.75
N LEU A 363 18.45 4.05 32.14
CA LEU A 363 17.61 2.86 32.24
C LEU A 363 17.11 2.70 33.69
N ASP A 364 16.29 1.69 33.94
CA ASP A 364 15.76 1.48 35.29
C ASP A 364 16.89 1.25 36.31
N GLY A 365 16.72 1.79 37.52
CA GLY A 365 17.78 1.90 38.52
C GLY A 365 17.44 1.23 39.85
N GLY A 366 18.12 1.66 40.92
CA GLY A 366 17.94 1.16 42.26
C GLY A 366 18.16 -0.35 42.34
N GLY A 367 17.19 -1.07 42.90
CA GLY A 367 17.22 -2.53 43.03
C GLY A 367 17.20 -3.27 41.69
N SER A 368 16.85 -2.63 40.58
CA SER A 368 16.85 -3.25 39.24
C SER A 368 18.25 -3.36 38.65
N THR A 369 19.17 -2.49 39.08
CA THR A 369 20.56 -2.40 38.60
C THR A 369 21.26 -3.77 38.65
N GLN A 370 21.48 -4.36 37.48
CA GLN A 370 22.07 -5.69 37.30
C GLN A 370 22.99 -5.69 36.09
N MET A 371 24.07 -6.47 36.15
CA MET A 371 24.97 -6.67 35.02
C MET A 371 25.52 -8.09 35.01
N ASN A 372 25.44 -8.72 33.86
CA ASN A 372 26.08 -9.99 33.55
C ASN A 372 27.12 -9.77 32.45
N PHE A 373 28.24 -10.47 32.56
CA PHE A 373 29.28 -10.45 31.53
C PHE A 373 30.03 -11.78 31.51
N ASN A 374 30.20 -12.34 30.31
CA ASN A 374 30.92 -13.57 30.04
C ASN A 374 30.51 -14.73 30.98
N GLY A 375 29.19 -14.97 31.07
CA GLY A 375 28.60 -16.00 31.93
C GLY A 375 28.62 -15.71 33.44
N SER A 376 29.18 -14.58 33.87
CA SER A 376 29.30 -14.21 35.29
C SER A 376 28.39 -13.03 35.66
N VAL A 377 27.82 -13.07 36.87
CA VAL A 377 27.12 -11.91 37.45
C VAL A 377 28.16 -10.92 37.97
N VAL A 378 28.24 -9.74 37.36
CA VAL A 378 29.18 -8.67 37.72
C VAL A 378 28.57 -7.72 38.74
N VAL A 379 27.29 -7.37 38.54
CA VAL A 379 26.52 -6.52 39.43
C VAL A 379 25.27 -7.29 39.83
N SER A 380 25.25 -7.79 41.06
CA SER A 380 24.17 -8.66 41.54
C SER A 380 22.93 -7.89 42.00
N SER A 381 21.77 -8.44 41.70
CA SER A 381 20.50 -8.16 42.37
C SER A 381 19.60 -9.40 42.29
N THR A 382 18.64 -9.50 43.19
CA THR A 382 17.60 -10.55 43.17
C THR A 382 16.30 -10.08 42.51
N ARG A 383 16.21 -8.80 42.12
CA ARG A 383 15.00 -8.21 41.55
C ARG A 383 14.76 -8.73 40.13
N LYS A 384 13.55 -9.18 39.84
CA LYS A 384 13.10 -9.42 38.46
C LYS A 384 12.79 -8.09 37.79
N VAL A 385 13.23 -7.88 36.56
CA VAL A 385 13.03 -6.67 35.77
C VAL A 385 12.08 -6.96 34.60
N GLY A 386 11.37 -5.96 34.09
CA GLY A 386 10.43 -6.16 32.97
C GLY A 386 11.11 -6.68 31.70
N ASN A 387 12.28 -6.12 31.39
CA ASN A 387 13.16 -6.59 30.32
C ASN A 387 14.64 -6.26 30.61
N SER A 388 15.50 -6.88 29.82
CA SER A 388 16.96 -6.73 29.84
C SER A 388 17.46 -6.23 28.49
N LEU A 389 18.61 -5.55 28.51
CA LEU A 389 19.35 -5.19 27.31
C LEU A 389 20.58 -6.09 27.23
N LEU A 390 20.51 -7.07 26.35
CA LEU A 390 21.55 -8.07 26.14
C LEU A 390 22.51 -7.61 25.04
N ILE A 391 23.72 -8.16 25.08
CA ILE A 391 24.73 -8.03 24.03
C ILE A 391 24.84 -9.40 23.38
N VAL A 392 24.39 -9.50 22.13
CA VAL A 392 24.34 -10.77 21.39
C VAL A 392 25.21 -10.69 20.16
N HIS A 393 25.77 -11.83 19.78
CA HIS A 393 26.49 -11.98 18.53
C HIS A 393 25.51 -11.94 17.34
N ARG A 394 25.95 -11.46 16.18
CA ARG A 394 25.29 -11.62 14.89
C ARG A 394 25.43 -13.07 14.45
N ASP A 395 24.61 -13.93 15.02
CA ASP A 395 24.62 -15.35 14.73
C ASP A 395 24.21 -15.63 13.28
N THR A 396 24.66 -16.78 12.76
CA THR A 396 24.34 -17.23 11.41
C THR A 396 22.82 -17.39 11.24
N ILE A 397 22.30 -16.87 10.14
CA ILE A 397 20.87 -16.98 9.81
C ILE A 397 20.52 -18.45 9.53
N PRO A 398 19.40 -18.97 10.08
CA PRO A 398 18.96 -20.33 9.79
C PRO A 398 18.84 -20.59 8.28
N THR A 399 19.38 -21.72 7.81
CA THR A 399 19.40 -22.07 6.38
C THR A 399 18.00 -22.08 5.76
N ALA A 400 16.98 -22.51 6.51
CA ALA A 400 15.59 -22.50 6.05
C ALA A 400 15.13 -21.07 5.74
N THR A 401 15.40 -20.11 6.62
CA THR A 401 15.05 -18.68 6.44
C THR A 401 15.76 -18.08 5.21
N VAL A 402 17.06 -18.37 5.02
CA VAL A 402 17.80 -17.93 3.83
C VAL A 402 17.20 -18.51 2.55
N THR A 403 16.80 -19.79 2.59
CA THR A 403 16.19 -20.49 1.44
C THR A 403 14.85 -19.86 1.07
N THR A 404 14.00 -19.57 2.05
CA THR A 404 12.70 -18.92 1.84
C THR A 404 12.87 -17.54 1.19
N LEU A 405 13.72 -16.68 1.76
CA LEU A 405 13.94 -15.34 1.19
C LEU A 405 14.52 -15.43 -0.23
N THR A 406 15.47 -16.34 -0.47
CA THR A 406 16.05 -16.54 -1.81
C THR A 406 15.00 -16.97 -2.83
N ALA A 407 14.05 -17.83 -2.44
CA ALA A 407 12.97 -18.25 -3.33
C ALA A 407 12.07 -17.07 -3.72
N LEU A 408 11.62 -16.29 -2.73
CA LEU A 408 10.77 -15.12 -2.96
C LEU A 408 11.46 -14.03 -3.80
N VAL A 409 12.75 -13.79 -3.59
CA VAL A 409 13.53 -12.85 -4.42
C VAL A 409 13.61 -13.33 -5.87
N ASN A 410 13.78 -14.63 -6.13
CA ASN A 410 13.79 -15.17 -7.49
C ASN A 410 12.41 -15.13 -8.16
N GLU A 411 11.35 -15.32 -7.38
CA GLU A 411 9.97 -15.21 -7.84
C GLU A 411 9.64 -13.76 -8.23
N ALA A 412 9.93 -12.79 -7.36
CA ALA A 412 9.80 -11.37 -7.67
C ALA A 412 10.62 -10.95 -8.90
N ALA A 413 11.84 -11.48 -9.07
CA ALA A 413 12.63 -11.25 -10.29
C ALA A 413 11.96 -11.80 -11.57
N THR A 414 11.18 -12.88 -11.45
CA THR A 414 10.43 -13.46 -12.58
C THR A 414 9.24 -12.58 -12.96
N VAL A 415 8.53 -12.05 -11.96
CA VAL A 415 7.47 -11.05 -12.15
C VAL A 415 8.01 -9.81 -12.85
N LEU A 416 9.09 -9.23 -12.31
CA LEU A 416 9.71 -8.01 -12.84
C LEU A 416 10.37 -8.18 -14.21
N ALA A 417 10.56 -9.41 -14.68
CA ALA A 417 11.01 -9.68 -16.04
C ALA A 417 9.87 -9.58 -17.07
N SER A 418 8.62 -9.67 -16.62
CA SER A 418 7.41 -9.66 -17.46
C SER A 418 6.62 -8.38 -17.29
N ASP A 419 6.57 -7.84 -16.07
CA ASP A 419 5.70 -6.73 -15.68
C ASP A 419 6.47 -5.62 -14.98
N ASN A 420 6.02 -4.38 -15.14
CA ASN A 420 6.56 -3.23 -14.41
C ASN A 420 5.69 -2.97 -13.17
N VAL A 421 6.12 -3.48 -12.01
CA VAL A 421 5.34 -3.42 -10.77
C VAL A 421 6.16 -2.79 -9.65
N ALA A 422 5.89 -1.52 -9.34
CA ALA A 422 6.67 -0.70 -8.40
C ALA A 422 6.68 -1.29 -6.98
N LEU A 423 5.54 -1.80 -6.50
CA LEU A 423 5.42 -2.45 -5.19
C LEU A 423 6.32 -3.70 -5.08
N VAL A 424 6.33 -4.56 -6.13
CA VAL A 424 7.17 -5.76 -6.19
C VAL A 424 8.64 -5.39 -6.33
N GLN A 425 8.97 -4.36 -7.11
CA GLN A 425 10.34 -3.85 -7.26
C GLN A 425 10.92 -3.40 -5.91
N ALA A 426 10.16 -2.62 -5.14
CA ALA A 426 10.59 -2.14 -3.81
C ALA A 426 10.76 -3.28 -2.79
N ALA A 427 9.99 -4.37 -2.90
CA ALA A 427 10.15 -5.56 -2.07
C ALA A 427 11.35 -6.42 -2.52
N TYR A 428 11.56 -6.55 -3.84
CA TYR A 428 12.72 -7.23 -4.42
C TYR A 428 14.03 -6.57 -3.99
N ASP A 429 14.12 -5.24 -4.08
CA ASP A 429 15.34 -4.51 -3.74
C ASP A 429 15.70 -4.66 -2.25
N ASP A 430 14.69 -4.62 -1.37
CA ASP A 430 14.86 -4.85 0.06
C ASP A 430 15.33 -6.28 0.37
N GLY A 431 14.67 -7.28 -0.20
CA GLY A 431 15.07 -8.68 -0.04
C GLY A 431 16.45 -9.00 -0.58
N ALA A 432 16.82 -8.43 -1.75
CA ALA A 432 18.15 -8.56 -2.32
C ALA A 432 19.22 -7.89 -1.45
N ALA A 433 18.92 -6.72 -0.87
CA ALA A 433 19.82 -6.04 0.05
C ALA A 433 20.06 -6.85 1.34
N VAL A 434 19.01 -7.45 1.91
CA VAL A 434 19.11 -8.31 3.09
C VAL A 434 19.96 -9.56 2.82
N LEU A 435 19.80 -10.20 1.65
CA LEU A 435 20.64 -11.34 1.26
C LEU A 435 22.10 -10.97 1.03
N ALA A 436 22.38 -9.76 0.54
CA ALA A 436 23.74 -9.30 0.24
C ALA A 436 24.49 -8.78 1.48
N SER A 437 23.77 -8.38 2.52
CA SER A 437 24.34 -7.78 3.73
C SER A 437 24.99 -8.83 4.65
N ASN A 438 26.15 -8.46 5.20
CA ASN A 438 26.84 -9.25 6.23
C ASN A 438 26.46 -8.85 7.66
N THR A 439 25.65 -7.80 7.83
CA THR A 439 25.18 -7.33 9.15
C THR A 439 23.73 -7.69 9.43
N SER A 440 22.98 -8.15 8.42
CA SER A 440 21.59 -8.57 8.58
C SER A 440 21.46 -9.69 9.62
N MET A 441 20.42 -9.58 10.44
CA MET A 441 20.03 -10.57 11.44
C MET A 441 18.70 -11.22 11.05
N LYS A 442 18.24 -12.19 11.85
CA LYS A 442 16.99 -12.92 11.59
C LYS A 442 15.79 -11.98 11.42
N GLY A 443 15.71 -10.91 12.22
CA GLY A 443 14.65 -9.91 12.09
C GLY A 443 14.55 -9.25 10.71
N ASP A 444 15.69 -8.94 10.08
CA ASP A 444 15.72 -8.36 8.73
C ASP A 444 15.19 -9.36 7.69
N TYR A 445 15.58 -10.63 7.80
CA TYR A 445 15.09 -11.68 6.92
C TYR A 445 13.58 -11.90 7.06
N THR A 446 13.06 -11.92 8.29
CA THR A 446 11.63 -12.08 8.54
C THR A 446 10.83 -10.93 7.91
N ARG A 447 11.25 -9.67 8.11
CA ARG A 447 10.57 -8.52 7.49
C ARG A 447 10.63 -8.55 5.97
N ALA A 448 11.78 -8.87 5.38
CA ALA A 448 11.93 -8.95 3.92
C ALA A 448 11.06 -10.06 3.31
N ILE A 449 10.96 -11.22 3.98
CA ILE A 449 10.06 -12.31 3.58
C ILE A 449 8.60 -11.82 3.58
N MET A 450 8.16 -11.21 4.68
CA MET A 450 6.80 -10.68 4.82
C MET A 450 6.48 -9.64 3.75
N LYS A 451 7.41 -8.70 3.49
CA LYS A 451 7.25 -7.64 2.48
C LYS A 451 7.13 -8.21 1.06
N LEU A 452 7.95 -9.20 0.72
CA LEU A 452 7.89 -9.88 -0.58
C LEU A 452 6.59 -10.66 -0.77
N GLN A 453 6.15 -11.40 0.24
CA GLN A 453 4.86 -12.12 0.18
C GLN A 453 3.70 -11.14 -0.02
N ASP A 454 3.63 -10.08 0.79
CA ASP A 454 2.58 -9.07 0.66
C ASP A 454 2.54 -8.42 -0.74
N ALA A 455 3.71 -8.11 -1.31
CA ALA A 455 3.80 -7.51 -2.65
C ALA A 455 3.42 -8.50 -3.76
N LEU A 456 3.87 -9.75 -3.66
CA LEU A 456 3.56 -10.80 -4.65
C LEU A 456 2.08 -11.18 -4.61
N ASP A 457 1.49 -11.36 -3.43
CA ASP A 457 0.06 -11.68 -3.28
C ASP A 457 -0.82 -10.57 -3.87
N ALA A 458 -0.48 -9.31 -3.59
CA ALA A 458 -1.19 -8.16 -4.15
C ALA A 458 -1.12 -8.14 -5.69
N TRP A 459 0.06 -8.39 -6.25
CA TRP A 459 0.24 -8.47 -7.70
C TRP A 459 -0.53 -9.64 -8.32
N TYR A 460 -0.45 -10.84 -7.74
CA TYR A 460 -1.18 -12.02 -8.24
C TYR A 460 -2.69 -11.78 -8.25
N ALA A 461 -3.23 -11.15 -7.21
CA ALA A 461 -4.65 -10.84 -7.11
C ALA A 461 -5.10 -9.89 -8.23
N ILE A 462 -4.44 -8.74 -8.41
CA ILE A 462 -4.85 -7.77 -9.44
C ILE A 462 -4.56 -8.29 -10.86
N SER A 463 -3.44 -8.98 -11.07
CA SER A 463 -3.07 -9.56 -12.38
C SER A 463 -4.09 -10.59 -12.85
N ALA A 464 -4.67 -11.39 -11.94
CA ALA A 464 -5.73 -12.33 -12.29
C ALA A 464 -7.01 -11.61 -12.79
N VAL A 465 -7.35 -10.47 -12.17
CA VAL A 465 -8.52 -9.66 -12.59
C VAL A 465 -8.24 -8.95 -13.92
N ILE A 466 -7.04 -8.37 -14.11
CA ILE A 466 -6.60 -7.78 -15.39
C ILE A 466 -6.67 -8.82 -16.51
N THR A 467 -6.13 -10.03 -16.29
CA THR A 467 -6.19 -11.12 -17.28
C THR A 467 -7.62 -11.51 -17.64
N THR A 468 -8.53 -11.45 -16.65
CA THR A 468 -9.97 -11.68 -16.90
C THR A 468 -10.55 -10.57 -17.77
N ALA A 469 -10.22 -9.31 -17.48
CA ALA A 469 -10.64 -8.16 -18.28
C ALA A 469 -10.12 -8.25 -19.73
N ASP A 470 -8.86 -8.62 -19.94
CA ASP A 470 -8.26 -8.81 -21.26
C ASP A 470 -8.97 -9.85 -22.13
N SER A 471 -9.73 -10.75 -21.48
CA SER A 471 -10.38 -11.89 -22.13
C SER A 471 -11.90 -11.72 -22.27
N ILE A 472 -12.48 -10.57 -21.91
CA ILE A 472 -13.93 -10.39 -21.97
C ILE A 472 -14.45 -10.35 -23.38
N ALA A 473 -15.68 -10.82 -23.53
CA ALA A 473 -16.45 -10.63 -24.73
C ALA A 473 -17.40 -9.41 -24.57
N ALA A 474 -17.11 -8.27 -25.20
CA ALA A 474 -18.05 -7.22 -25.67
C ALA A 474 -19.49 -7.63 -26.04
N SER A 475 -19.78 -8.81 -26.62
CA SER A 475 -21.16 -9.30 -26.82
C SER A 475 -21.91 -9.60 -25.51
N ASP A 476 -21.18 -9.74 -24.41
CA ASP A 476 -21.72 -9.90 -23.07
C ASP A 476 -21.95 -8.56 -22.38
N TYR A 477 -21.48 -7.44 -22.94
CA TYR A 477 -21.49 -6.12 -22.31
C TYR A 477 -22.11 -5.05 -23.21
N SER A 478 -22.77 -4.08 -22.61
CA SER A 478 -23.22 -2.87 -23.31
C SER A 478 -22.07 -1.86 -23.45
N ASP A 479 -22.21 -0.82 -24.28
CA ASP A 479 -21.19 0.24 -24.41
C ASP A 479 -20.93 0.93 -23.06
N SER A 480 -21.99 1.24 -22.31
CA SER A 480 -21.86 1.82 -20.97
C SER A 480 -21.10 0.92 -20.00
N ALA A 481 -21.31 -0.40 -20.06
CA ALA A 481 -20.58 -1.33 -19.20
C ALA A 481 -19.09 -1.40 -19.57
N LEU A 482 -18.78 -1.44 -20.86
CA LEU A 482 -17.41 -1.46 -21.37
C LEU A 482 -16.65 -0.18 -21.01
N ALA A 483 -17.31 0.99 -21.03
CA ALA A 483 -16.69 2.24 -20.59
C ALA A 483 -16.30 2.19 -19.10
N VAL A 484 -17.20 1.72 -18.22
CA VAL A 484 -16.90 1.55 -16.78
C VAL A 484 -15.76 0.54 -16.55
N ILE A 485 -15.71 -0.52 -17.35
CA ILE A 485 -14.60 -1.50 -17.30
C ILE A 485 -13.30 -0.85 -17.74
N ALA A 486 -13.30 -0.05 -18.82
CA ALA A 486 -12.11 0.63 -19.33
C ALA A 486 -11.49 1.56 -18.28
N PHE A 487 -12.29 2.39 -17.60
CA PHE A 487 -11.79 3.25 -16.52
C PHE A 487 -11.18 2.46 -15.36
N ALA A 488 -11.87 1.41 -14.90
CA ALA A 488 -11.36 0.57 -13.81
C ALA A 488 -10.10 -0.23 -14.23
N TYR A 489 -9.96 -0.54 -15.52
CA TYR A 489 -8.81 -1.21 -16.08
C TYR A 489 -7.60 -0.27 -16.15
N ASP A 490 -7.79 0.99 -16.55
CA ASP A 490 -6.74 2.01 -16.50
C ASP A 490 -6.24 2.27 -15.07
N ASP A 491 -7.14 2.38 -14.09
CA ASP A 491 -6.75 2.45 -12.68
C ASP A 491 -5.91 1.24 -12.26
N ALA A 492 -6.29 0.05 -12.73
CA ALA A 492 -5.58 -1.19 -12.44
C ALA A 492 -4.18 -1.24 -13.09
N LEU A 493 -4.00 -0.65 -14.26
CA LEU A 493 -2.67 -0.50 -14.87
C LEU A 493 -1.85 0.61 -14.18
N ALA A 494 -2.48 1.70 -13.78
CA ALA A 494 -1.84 2.84 -13.13
C ALA A 494 -1.26 2.45 -11.76
N VAL A 495 -2.00 1.67 -10.96
CA VAL A 495 -1.52 1.26 -9.62
C VAL A 495 -0.29 0.36 -9.68
N LEU A 496 -0.09 -0.40 -10.78
CA LEU A 496 1.10 -1.24 -10.93
C LEU A 496 2.38 -0.41 -10.91
N VAL A 497 2.37 0.79 -11.49
CA VAL A 497 3.56 1.64 -11.64
C VAL A 497 3.66 2.74 -10.58
N ASP A 498 2.67 2.87 -9.70
CA ASP A 498 2.68 3.83 -8.61
C ASP A 498 3.64 3.41 -7.48
N GLN A 499 4.64 4.25 -7.23
CA GLN A 499 5.66 4.02 -6.20
C GLN A 499 5.13 4.21 -4.76
N THR A 500 3.97 4.83 -4.61
CA THR A 500 3.33 5.11 -3.32
C THR A 500 2.20 4.15 -2.98
N ALA A 501 1.75 3.36 -3.96
CA ALA A 501 0.69 2.39 -3.79
C ALA A 501 1.06 1.31 -2.77
N THR A 502 0.08 0.99 -1.94
CA THR A 502 0.14 -0.06 -0.92
C THR A 502 -0.62 -1.31 -1.38
N LYS A 503 -0.46 -2.42 -0.66
CA LYS A 503 -1.26 -3.63 -0.93
C LYS A 503 -2.77 -3.40 -0.80
N ASP A 504 -3.20 -2.49 0.06
CA ASP A 504 -4.61 -2.16 0.23
C ASP A 504 -5.15 -1.37 -0.99
N ASP A 505 -4.31 -0.53 -1.61
CA ASP A 505 -4.67 0.17 -2.86
C ASP A 505 -4.83 -0.81 -4.03
N PHE A 506 -3.89 -1.77 -4.16
CA PHE A 506 -3.99 -2.87 -5.12
C PHE A 506 -5.30 -3.67 -4.93
N ALA A 507 -5.65 -4.00 -3.68
CA ALA A 507 -6.89 -4.72 -3.37
C ALA A 507 -8.13 -3.88 -3.70
N ALA A 508 -8.14 -2.58 -3.37
CA ALA A 508 -9.27 -1.69 -3.65
C ALA A 508 -9.51 -1.57 -5.16
N ILE A 509 -8.46 -1.35 -5.94
CA ILE A 509 -8.54 -1.21 -7.41
C ILE A 509 -8.87 -2.54 -8.08
N GLY A 510 -8.28 -3.64 -7.63
CA GLY A 510 -8.64 -4.98 -8.11
C GLY A 510 -10.12 -5.31 -7.86
N ASN A 511 -10.66 -4.93 -6.70
CA ASN A 511 -12.09 -5.07 -6.39
C ASN A 511 -12.96 -4.16 -7.27
N LYS A 512 -12.52 -2.92 -7.54
CA LYS A 512 -13.22 -1.99 -8.45
C LYS A 512 -13.34 -2.61 -9.85
N LEU A 513 -12.24 -3.09 -10.43
CA LEU A 513 -12.25 -3.75 -11.73
C LEU A 513 -13.11 -5.02 -11.72
N SER A 514 -12.98 -5.86 -10.68
CA SER A 514 -13.80 -7.07 -10.55
C SER A 514 -15.30 -6.77 -10.47
N ALA A 515 -15.70 -5.67 -9.80
CA ALA A 515 -17.09 -5.25 -9.75
C ALA A 515 -17.58 -4.76 -11.11
N SER A 516 -16.77 -3.98 -11.84
CA SER A 516 -17.09 -3.52 -13.20
C SER A 516 -17.29 -4.68 -14.17
N LEU A 517 -16.46 -5.73 -14.08
CA LEU A 517 -16.61 -6.95 -14.89
C LEU A 517 -17.93 -7.69 -14.64
N GLY A 518 -18.59 -7.44 -13.50
CA GLY A 518 -19.91 -7.97 -13.18
C GLY A 518 -21.07 -7.28 -13.91
N LEU A 519 -20.83 -6.15 -14.60
CA LEU A 519 -21.83 -5.37 -15.34
C LEU A 519 -22.20 -5.97 -16.71
N SER A 520 -22.35 -7.30 -16.79
CA SER A 520 -22.75 -7.99 -18.02
C SER A 520 -24.25 -7.85 -18.29
N GLY A 521 -24.65 -7.95 -19.56
CA GLY A 521 -26.04 -7.92 -19.99
C GLY A 521 -26.60 -6.51 -20.14
N THR A 522 -27.93 -6.39 -20.12
CA THR A 522 -28.61 -5.09 -20.18
C THR A 522 -28.48 -4.38 -18.84
N ILE A 523 -27.92 -3.18 -18.84
CA ILE A 523 -27.75 -2.35 -17.64
C ILE A 523 -28.48 -1.01 -17.79
N PHE A 524 -28.75 -0.35 -16.68
CA PHE A 524 -29.14 1.06 -16.68
C PHE A 524 -27.84 1.89 -16.57
N GLY A 525 -27.32 2.32 -17.71
CA GLY A 525 -25.96 2.84 -17.84
C GLY A 525 -25.91 4.30 -18.26
N ASN A 526 -24.83 4.99 -17.88
CA ASN A 526 -24.53 6.34 -18.35
C ASN A 526 -24.05 6.25 -19.82
N LEU A 527 -24.83 6.82 -20.74
CA LEU A 527 -24.59 6.79 -22.18
C LEU A 527 -23.55 7.80 -22.65
N VAL A 528 -23.20 8.79 -21.81
CA VAL A 528 -22.22 9.83 -22.19
C VAL A 528 -20.80 9.50 -21.76
N LEU A 529 -20.55 8.36 -21.10
CA LEU A 529 -19.21 7.98 -20.70
C LEU A 529 -18.26 7.95 -21.90
N SER A 530 -17.11 8.61 -21.75
CA SER A 530 -16.07 8.77 -22.79
C SER A 530 -16.54 9.50 -24.06
N CYS A 531 -17.70 10.16 -24.04
CA CYS A 531 -18.18 10.94 -25.19
C CYS A 531 -17.50 12.31 -25.22
N THR A 532 -17.06 12.73 -26.41
CA THR A 532 -16.56 14.09 -26.60
C THR A 532 -17.70 15.11 -26.45
N TYR A 533 -17.35 16.30 -25.95
CA TYR A 533 -18.24 17.44 -25.94
C TYR A 533 -17.56 18.70 -26.49
N THR A 534 -18.35 19.71 -26.85
CA THR A 534 -17.79 21.00 -27.27
C THR A 534 -17.03 21.64 -26.12
N ASN A 535 -15.70 21.73 -26.27
CA ASN A 535 -14.81 22.39 -25.32
C ASN A 535 -15.25 23.85 -25.08
N ILE A 536 -15.40 24.15 -23.79
CA ILE A 536 -15.74 25.46 -23.24
C ILE A 536 -14.52 25.98 -22.50
N ASN A 537 -14.26 27.29 -22.60
CA ASN A 537 -13.06 27.90 -22.00
C ASN A 537 -13.06 27.78 -20.47
N ALA A 538 -12.56 26.68 -19.94
CA ALA A 538 -12.36 26.46 -18.51
C ALA A 538 -11.31 27.42 -17.95
N SER A 539 -11.39 27.68 -16.66
CA SER A 539 -10.41 28.47 -15.93
C SER A 539 -9.07 27.76 -15.94
N ALA A 540 -7.97 28.48 -16.19
CA ALA A 540 -6.63 27.90 -16.17
C ALA A 540 -6.24 27.26 -14.82
N SER A 541 -6.92 27.63 -13.73
CA SER A 541 -6.70 27.04 -12.39
C SER A 541 -7.53 25.78 -12.13
N TYR A 542 -8.54 25.52 -12.96
CA TYR A 542 -9.45 24.37 -12.90
C TYR A 542 -9.76 23.95 -14.34
N PRO A 543 -8.74 23.47 -15.07
CA PRO A 543 -8.85 23.19 -16.49
C PRO A 543 -9.78 22.01 -16.75
N ASP A 544 -10.30 21.97 -17.96
CA ASP A 544 -11.02 20.85 -18.55
C ASP A 544 -10.11 20.30 -19.66
N SER A 545 -9.76 19.01 -19.60
CA SER A 545 -8.86 18.32 -20.53
C SER A 545 -9.60 17.54 -21.63
N ASP A 546 -10.84 17.98 -21.93
CA ASP A 546 -11.74 17.53 -23.01
C ASP A 546 -12.61 16.30 -22.67
N TYR A 547 -12.40 15.65 -21.52
CA TYR A 547 -13.14 14.44 -21.13
C TYR A 547 -13.62 14.42 -19.68
N GLU A 548 -13.10 15.30 -18.81
CA GLU A 548 -13.40 15.34 -17.37
C GLU A 548 -14.90 15.30 -17.08
N LEU A 549 -15.75 15.97 -17.87
CA LEU A 549 -17.18 16.01 -17.60
C LEU A 549 -17.94 14.72 -17.97
N THR A 550 -17.26 13.71 -18.47
CA THR A 550 -17.83 12.48 -19.02
C THR A 550 -16.98 11.24 -18.72
N ASP A 551 -16.04 11.32 -17.79
CA ASP A 551 -15.15 10.22 -17.44
C ASP A 551 -15.72 9.33 -16.33
N GLY A 552 -16.87 9.70 -15.76
CA GLY A 552 -17.51 8.97 -14.67
C GLY A 552 -16.79 9.15 -13.33
N VAL A 553 -15.88 10.12 -13.22
CA VAL A 553 -15.16 10.48 -12.01
C VAL A 553 -15.87 11.63 -11.31
N PHE A 554 -16.35 11.36 -10.10
CA PHE A 554 -16.96 12.36 -9.22
C PHE A 554 -15.96 12.79 -8.15
N ASP A 555 -16.09 14.01 -7.62
CA ASP A 555 -15.36 14.38 -6.41
C ASP A 555 -15.76 13.44 -5.26
N THR A 556 -14.76 12.94 -4.54
CA THR A 556 -14.97 12.13 -3.33
C THR A 556 -14.32 12.73 -2.10
N THR A 557 -13.59 13.84 -2.26
CA THR A 557 -12.77 14.42 -1.18
C THR A 557 -13.47 15.55 -0.43
N ASN A 558 -14.68 15.95 -0.86
CA ASN A 558 -15.43 17.07 -0.31
C ASN A 558 -14.60 18.37 -0.29
N SER A 559 -13.83 18.58 -1.36
CA SER A 559 -12.83 19.64 -1.43
C SER A 559 -12.94 20.41 -2.74
N PRO A 560 -12.93 21.77 -2.70
CA PRO A 560 -12.89 22.56 -3.93
C PRO A 560 -11.55 22.51 -4.66
N PHE A 561 -10.56 21.81 -4.11
CA PHE A 561 -9.23 21.63 -4.68
C PHE A 561 -9.03 20.28 -5.34
N ASP A 562 -10.06 19.42 -5.35
CA ASP A 562 -9.99 18.16 -6.05
C ASP A 562 -9.78 18.39 -7.56
N ALA A 563 -8.97 17.52 -8.17
CA ALA A 563 -8.65 17.60 -9.59
C ALA A 563 -9.84 17.18 -10.47
N ALA A 564 -10.85 16.50 -9.93
CA ALA A 564 -12.09 16.19 -10.62
C ALA A 564 -12.89 17.45 -11.02
N TRP A 565 -12.67 18.59 -10.36
CA TRP A 565 -13.43 19.81 -10.64
C TRP A 565 -12.91 20.59 -11.84
N SER A 566 -13.75 20.73 -12.86
CA SER A 566 -13.61 21.71 -13.93
C SER A 566 -14.36 23.00 -13.61
N GLY A 567 -13.69 24.15 -13.74
CA GLY A 567 -14.21 25.45 -13.28
C GLY A 567 -14.45 26.44 -14.40
N TYR A 568 -15.67 27.00 -14.47
CA TYR A 568 -16.10 27.92 -15.52
C TYR A 568 -16.50 29.27 -14.95
N THR A 569 -16.23 30.35 -15.68
CA THR A 569 -16.64 31.71 -15.28
C THR A 569 -17.58 32.32 -16.31
N GLN A 570 -18.12 33.50 -16.02
CA GLN A 570 -18.94 34.22 -17.00
C GLN A 570 -18.20 34.57 -18.30
N SER A 571 -16.86 34.53 -18.37
CA SER A 571 -16.15 34.64 -19.66
C SER A 571 -16.32 33.42 -20.55
N SER A 572 -16.72 32.29 -19.97
CA SER A 572 -17.06 31.03 -20.64
C SER A 572 -18.53 31.02 -21.13
N ALA A 573 -19.30 32.08 -20.86
CA ALA A 573 -20.70 32.15 -21.25
C ALA A 573 -20.88 32.10 -22.78
N THR A 574 -21.79 31.25 -23.23
CA THR A 574 -22.13 31.06 -24.64
C THR A 574 -23.33 31.91 -25.08
N GLY A 575 -24.04 32.54 -24.12
CA GLY A 575 -25.12 33.47 -24.42
C GLY A 575 -25.80 34.05 -23.18
N TYR A 576 -26.89 34.77 -23.43
CA TYR A 576 -27.76 35.35 -22.40
C TYR A 576 -29.22 35.09 -22.73
N ILE A 577 -30.02 34.72 -21.73
CA ILE A 577 -31.49 34.70 -21.79
C ILE A 577 -31.99 35.55 -20.63
N ASP A 578 -32.90 36.48 -20.91
CA ASP A 578 -33.47 37.41 -19.93
C ASP A 578 -32.45 38.12 -19.03
N GLY A 579 -31.25 38.38 -19.58
CA GLY A 579 -30.16 39.06 -18.88
C GLY A 579 -29.29 38.17 -17.99
N VAL A 580 -29.58 36.87 -17.89
CA VAL A 580 -28.76 35.88 -17.17
C VAL A 580 -27.81 35.21 -18.14
N ALA A 581 -26.52 35.17 -17.81
CA ALA A 581 -25.51 34.47 -18.59
C ALA A 581 -25.67 32.96 -18.43
N TYR A 582 -25.48 32.21 -19.51
CA TYR A 582 -25.43 30.74 -19.48
C TYR A 582 -24.24 30.20 -20.26
N MET A 583 -23.87 28.96 -19.98
CA MET A 583 -22.95 28.16 -20.79
C MET A 583 -23.68 26.94 -21.35
N ASP A 584 -23.41 26.61 -22.62
CA ASP A 584 -23.92 25.43 -23.30
C ASP A 584 -22.77 24.43 -23.42
N THR A 585 -22.94 23.24 -22.86
CA THR A 585 -22.08 22.08 -23.12
C THR A 585 -22.86 21.09 -23.99
N VAL A 586 -22.35 20.78 -25.18
CA VAL A 586 -22.98 19.84 -26.12
C VAL A 586 -22.14 18.57 -26.20
N ILE A 587 -22.71 17.46 -25.74
CA ILE A 587 -22.14 16.12 -25.83
C ILE A 587 -22.59 15.47 -27.14
N ASP A 588 -21.65 14.87 -27.88
CA ASP A 588 -21.94 14.03 -29.05
C ASP A 588 -21.84 12.55 -28.67
N LEU A 589 -22.97 11.83 -28.71
CA LEU A 589 -23.03 10.39 -28.43
C LEU A 589 -22.45 9.52 -29.56
N GLY A 590 -21.96 10.12 -30.65
CA GLY A 590 -21.42 9.45 -31.84
C GLY A 590 -22.49 8.87 -32.77
N SER A 591 -23.59 8.37 -32.21
CA SER A 591 -24.77 7.88 -32.94
C SER A 591 -26.06 8.32 -32.28
N VAL A 592 -27.20 8.14 -32.97
CA VAL A 592 -28.50 8.32 -32.32
C VAL A 592 -28.68 7.21 -31.27
N LYS A 593 -28.92 7.61 -30.02
CA LYS A 593 -29.33 6.71 -28.93
C LYS A 593 -30.80 6.97 -28.59
N SER A 594 -31.46 5.99 -27.99
CA SER A 594 -32.89 6.05 -27.65
C SER A 594 -33.14 5.58 -26.23
N GLY A 595 -34.29 5.93 -25.66
CA GLY A 595 -34.68 5.46 -24.33
C GLY A 595 -34.06 6.25 -23.18
N MET A 596 -33.50 7.43 -23.45
CA MET A 596 -32.91 8.30 -22.43
C MET A 596 -33.99 8.84 -21.51
N THR A 597 -33.91 8.49 -20.23
CA THR A 597 -34.94 8.82 -19.23
C THR A 597 -34.43 9.64 -18.07
N GLU A 598 -33.12 9.75 -17.89
CA GLU A 598 -32.53 10.50 -16.78
C GLU A 598 -31.31 11.28 -17.25
N PHE A 599 -31.24 12.54 -16.84
CA PHE A 599 -30.16 13.47 -17.16
C PHE A 599 -29.71 14.09 -15.84
N SER A 600 -28.41 14.07 -15.57
CA SER A 600 -27.85 14.59 -14.33
C SER A 600 -26.65 15.50 -14.58
N VAL A 601 -26.47 16.46 -13.69
CA VAL A 601 -25.31 17.35 -13.62
C VAL A 601 -24.85 17.41 -12.17
N SER A 602 -23.61 17.02 -11.94
CA SER A 602 -22.94 17.19 -10.66
C SER A 602 -22.15 18.49 -10.63
N THR A 603 -22.33 19.25 -9.55
CA THR A 603 -21.79 20.60 -9.39
C THR A 603 -21.53 20.92 -7.92
N MET A 604 -20.86 22.04 -7.67
CA MET A 604 -20.54 22.50 -6.32
C MET A 604 -21.19 23.84 -6.00
N ASN A 605 -21.60 23.99 -4.75
CA ASN A 605 -21.93 25.28 -4.15
C ASN A 605 -20.96 25.58 -3.00
N MET A 606 -20.17 26.65 -3.15
CA MET A 606 -19.28 27.16 -2.11
C MET A 606 -19.13 28.68 -2.24
N THR A 607 -20.19 29.40 -1.87
CA THR A 607 -20.35 30.82 -2.22
C THR A 607 -19.27 31.76 -1.66
N GLY A 608 -18.57 31.35 -0.60
CA GLY A 608 -17.45 32.11 -0.01
C GLY A 608 -16.24 32.24 -0.93
N TRP A 609 -16.15 31.37 -1.94
CA TRP A 609 -15.12 31.37 -2.98
C TRP A 609 -15.65 31.83 -4.34
N GLY A 610 -16.90 32.32 -4.38
CA GLY A 610 -17.54 32.74 -5.62
C GLY A 610 -18.07 31.58 -6.48
N ILE A 611 -18.04 30.34 -5.98
CA ILE A 611 -18.56 29.14 -6.64
C ILE A 611 -20.02 28.97 -6.25
N TYR A 612 -20.91 28.99 -7.24
CA TYR A 612 -22.34 28.85 -7.03
C TYR A 612 -22.83 27.71 -7.92
N ALA A 613 -23.67 26.85 -7.34
CA ALA A 613 -24.45 25.93 -8.15
C ALA A 613 -25.28 26.72 -9.19
N PRO A 614 -25.51 26.17 -10.39
CA PRO A 614 -26.28 26.82 -11.44
C PRO A 614 -27.66 27.26 -10.95
N GLY A 615 -28.15 28.40 -11.46
CA GLY A 615 -29.50 28.84 -11.11
C GLY A 615 -30.57 27.85 -11.55
N THR A 616 -30.44 27.39 -12.79
CA THR A 616 -31.22 26.32 -13.44
C THR A 616 -30.32 25.60 -14.44
N VAL A 617 -30.77 24.42 -14.88
CA VAL A 617 -30.09 23.64 -15.92
C VAL A 617 -31.15 23.17 -16.93
N ASP A 618 -31.09 23.68 -18.17
CA ASP A 618 -31.98 23.22 -19.24
C ASP A 618 -31.31 22.07 -20.02
N ILE A 619 -32.09 21.04 -20.31
CA ILE A 619 -31.67 19.89 -21.10
C ILE A 619 -32.32 19.95 -22.47
N LEU A 620 -31.51 19.87 -23.53
CA LEU A 620 -31.98 19.86 -24.91
C LEU A 620 -31.36 18.70 -25.70
N ILE A 621 -32.07 18.23 -26.73
CA ILE A 621 -31.65 17.10 -27.56
C ILE A 621 -31.74 17.43 -29.06
N SER A 622 -30.79 16.89 -29.83
CA SER A 622 -30.75 17.02 -31.29
C SER A 622 -30.35 15.72 -31.98
N TYR A 623 -30.87 15.52 -33.19
CA TYR A 623 -30.44 14.44 -34.09
C TYR A 623 -29.25 14.85 -34.97
N ASN A 624 -29.12 16.14 -35.30
CA ASN A 624 -28.20 16.64 -36.32
C ASN A 624 -27.18 17.68 -35.79
N GLY A 625 -27.26 18.04 -34.52
CA GLY A 625 -26.35 19.00 -33.88
C GLY A 625 -26.62 20.46 -34.25
N ALA A 626 -27.64 20.73 -35.08
CA ALA A 626 -28.01 22.07 -35.52
C ALA A 626 -29.35 22.53 -34.91
N ILE A 627 -30.33 21.63 -34.82
CA ILE A 627 -31.67 21.92 -34.31
C ILE A 627 -31.87 21.19 -32.99
N PHE A 628 -31.96 21.93 -31.89
CA PHE A 628 -32.16 21.39 -30.54
C PHE A 628 -33.60 21.60 -30.08
N ASN A 629 -34.21 20.53 -29.57
CA ASN A 629 -35.53 20.56 -28.94
C ASN A 629 -35.36 20.41 -27.42
N GLU A 630 -36.15 21.15 -26.66
CA GLU A 630 -36.13 21.09 -25.20
C GLU A 630 -36.68 19.75 -24.70
N VAL A 631 -35.96 19.15 -23.74
CA VAL A 631 -36.40 17.96 -22.99
C VAL A 631 -37.07 18.40 -21.68
N GLY A 632 -36.45 19.34 -20.98
CA GLY A 632 -36.97 19.97 -19.77
C GLY A 632 -35.86 20.62 -18.92
N GLU A 633 -36.25 21.16 -17.76
CA GLU A 633 -35.35 21.76 -16.76
C GLU A 633 -35.02 20.72 -15.67
N ALA A 634 -33.72 20.50 -15.42
CA ALA A 634 -33.25 19.68 -14.31
C ALA A 634 -33.31 20.46 -13.00
N THR A 635 -33.69 19.78 -11.93
CA THR A 635 -33.90 20.40 -10.62
C THR A 635 -33.05 19.74 -9.55
N THR A 636 -32.67 20.50 -8.53
CA THR A 636 -31.97 19.96 -7.36
C THR A 636 -32.91 19.90 -6.14
N SER A 637 -32.76 18.85 -5.34
CA SER A 637 -33.42 18.77 -4.02
C SER A 637 -32.56 19.36 -2.89
N THR A 638 -31.30 19.68 -3.19
CA THR A 638 -30.35 20.21 -2.21
C THR A 638 -30.72 21.64 -1.81
N THR A 639 -30.89 21.87 -0.52
CA THR A 639 -31.07 23.22 0.01
C THR A 639 -29.73 23.93 0.06
N LEU A 640 -29.53 24.91 -0.83
CA LEU A 640 -28.29 25.66 -0.95
C LEU A 640 -28.03 26.55 0.27
N GLN A 641 -26.80 26.49 0.80
CA GLN A 641 -26.34 27.25 1.95
C GLN A 641 -25.16 28.15 1.57
N ASN A 642 -25.06 29.31 2.21
CA ASN A 642 -23.95 30.21 1.98
C ASN A 642 -22.69 29.77 2.73
N ASN A 643 -21.54 29.84 2.05
CA ASN A 643 -20.21 29.54 2.60
C ASN A 643 -20.04 28.13 3.20
N VAL A 644 -20.85 27.16 2.75
CA VAL A 644 -20.72 25.74 3.11
C VAL A 644 -20.38 24.98 1.85
N TYR A 645 -19.41 24.07 1.91
CA TYR A 645 -19.13 23.15 0.81
C TYR A 645 -20.33 22.22 0.63
N GLN A 646 -20.90 22.20 -0.56
CA GLN A 646 -21.96 21.28 -0.92
C GLN A 646 -21.72 20.81 -2.35
N GLU A 647 -21.66 19.50 -2.52
CA GLU A 647 -21.95 18.88 -3.80
C GLU A 647 -23.47 18.98 -4.03
N VAL A 648 -23.85 19.34 -5.25
CA VAL A 648 -25.22 19.64 -5.64
C VAL A 648 -25.47 18.90 -6.94
N GLU A 649 -26.48 18.04 -6.94
CA GLU A 649 -26.90 17.33 -8.14
C GLU A 649 -28.18 17.95 -8.71
N TYR A 650 -28.19 18.20 -10.02
CA TYR A 650 -29.37 18.60 -10.78
C TYR A 650 -29.82 17.43 -11.64
N THR A 651 -31.04 16.93 -11.39
CA THR A 651 -31.56 15.77 -12.10
C THR A 651 -32.87 16.11 -12.83
N LEU A 652 -33.00 15.59 -14.06
CA LEU A 652 -34.25 15.53 -14.80
C LEU A 652 -34.56 14.06 -15.12
N THR A 653 -35.67 13.55 -14.57
CA THR A 653 -36.20 12.22 -14.91
C THR A 653 -37.48 12.36 -15.73
N THR A 654 -37.59 11.64 -16.84
CA THR A 654 -38.73 11.71 -17.76
C THR A 654 -39.56 10.42 -17.73
N GLN A 655 -40.87 10.54 -18.00
CA GLN A 655 -41.76 9.36 -18.04
C GLN A 655 -41.61 8.53 -19.32
N SER A 656 -41.18 9.17 -20.41
CA SER A 656 -40.92 8.55 -21.70
C SER A 656 -39.47 8.79 -22.11
N GLY A 657 -38.84 7.77 -22.69
CA GLY A 657 -37.47 7.86 -23.19
C GLY A 657 -37.36 8.76 -24.41
N TYR A 658 -36.39 9.66 -24.39
CA TYR A 658 -36.04 10.52 -25.51
C TYR A 658 -35.01 9.85 -26.43
N SER A 659 -34.93 10.33 -27.67
CA SER A 659 -33.96 9.85 -28.67
C SER A 659 -33.26 11.02 -29.35
N GLY A 660 -31.97 10.83 -29.64
CA GLY A 660 -31.12 11.84 -30.27
C GLY A 660 -29.65 11.47 -30.20
N ARG A 661 -28.80 12.25 -30.86
CA ARG A 661 -27.34 12.07 -30.90
C ARG A 661 -26.60 13.11 -30.06
N TYR A 662 -27.08 14.35 -30.05
CA TYR A 662 -26.42 15.45 -29.34
C TYR A 662 -27.26 15.87 -28.14
N ILE A 663 -26.65 15.88 -26.96
CA ILE A 663 -27.28 16.31 -25.72
C ILE A 663 -26.65 17.64 -25.31
N LYS A 664 -27.48 18.63 -25.03
CA LYS A 664 -27.03 19.95 -24.60
C LYS A 664 -27.49 20.19 -23.16
N PHE A 665 -26.52 20.47 -22.31
CA PHE A 665 -26.72 21.01 -20.97
C PHE A 665 -26.50 22.51 -21.02
N ARG A 666 -27.53 23.29 -20.69
CA ARG A 666 -27.47 24.73 -20.58
C ARG A 666 -27.49 25.13 -19.11
N LEU A 667 -26.36 25.62 -18.61
CA LEU A 667 -26.18 25.94 -17.20
C LEU A 667 -26.17 27.45 -16.99
N PHE A 668 -27.07 27.95 -16.15
CA PHE A 668 -27.21 29.39 -15.89
C PHE A 668 -26.34 29.83 -14.70
N PHE A 669 -25.52 30.86 -14.91
CA PHE A 669 -24.66 31.40 -13.86
C PHE A 669 -25.48 32.06 -12.75
N ALA A 670 -25.35 31.55 -11.52
CA ALA A 670 -25.86 32.19 -10.30
C ALA A 670 -24.78 33.00 -9.55
N GLY A 671 -23.52 32.92 -10.00
CA GLY A 671 -22.37 33.51 -9.32
C GLY A 671 -21.20 33.82 -10.25
N THR A 672 -19.99 33.80 -9.69
CA THR A 672 -18.75 34.05 -10.45
C THR A 672 -18.28 32.78 -11.16
N PHE A 673 -18.32 31.64 -10.47
CA PHE A 673 -17.93 30.34 -10.98
C PHE A 673 -19.10 29.36 -10.97
N ILE A 674 -19.10 28.44 -11.95
CA ILE A 674 -19.76 27.13 -11.90
C ILE A 674 -18.64 26.08 -11.90
N PHE A 675 -18.71 25.11 -11.01
CA PHE A 675 -17.82 23.96 -10.98
C PHE A 675 -18.61 22.72 -11.35
N LEU A 676 -18.06 21.88 -12.23
CA LEU A 676 -18.63 20.63 -12.67
C LEU A 676 -17.57 19.54 -12.57
N ASP A 677 -17.95 18.37 -12.09
CA ASP A 677 -17.14 17.15 -12.14
C ASP A 677 -17.77 16.14 -13.12
N GLU A 678 -19.10 16.04 -13.21
CA GLU A 678 -19.73 15.08 -14.14
C GLU A 678 -21.04 15.61 -14.79
N LEU A 679 -21.23 15.28 -16.07
CA LEU A 679 -22.49 15.32 -16.81
C LEU A 679 -22.91 13.89 -17.16
N SER A 680 -24.16 13.51 -16.90
CA SER A 680 -24.62 12.14 -17.10
C SER A 680 -25.97 12.05 -17.83
N VAL A 681 -26.14 11.00 -18.63
CA VAL A 681 -27.42 10.67 -19.30
C VAL A 681 -27.65 9.17 -19.25
N TYR A 682 -28.73 8.72 -18.62
CA TYR A 682 -28.98 7.29 -18.39
C TYR A 682 -30.13 6.74 -19.25
N ALA A 683 -29.91 5.52 -19.74
CA ALA A 683 -30.89 4.68 -20.41
C ALA A 683 -30.62 3.19 -20.13
N TYR A 684 -31.59 2.32 -20.44
CA TYR A 684 -31.28 0.90 -20.55
C TYR A 684 -30.44 0.64 -21.79
N ASP A 685 -29.20 0.20 -21.57
CA ASP A 685 -28.22 -0.10 -22.59
C ASP A 685 -27.99 -1.62 -22.64
N SER A 686 -28.01 -2.21 -23.83
CA SER A 686 -27.98 -3.66 -24.03
C SER A 686 -26.74 -4.10 -24.79
N PRO A 687 -26.28 -5.34 -24.60
CA PRO A 687 -25.11 -5.84 -25.32
C PRO A 687 -25.30 -5.86 -26.83
N HIS A 688 -24.18 -5.73 -27.54
CA HIS A 688 -24.14 -5.79 -29.00
C HIS A 688 -24.47 -7.19 -29.50
N THR A 689 -25.32 -7.30 -30.53
CA THR A 689 -25.78 -8.59 -31.05
C THR A 689 -24.86 -9.20 -32.11
N SER A 690 -23.92 -8.44 -32.68
CA SER A 690 -22.93 -8.92 -33.66
C SER A 690 -21.73 -7.96 -33.81
N PRO A 691 -20.98 -7.64 -32.74
CA PRO A 691 -19.79 -6.81 -32.88
C PRO A 691 -18.66 -7.60 -33.55
N VAL A 692 -17.77 -6.88 -34.25
CA VAL A 692 -16.49 -7.45 -34.72
C VAL A 692 -15.41 -7.12 -33.72
N TRP A 693 -14.79 -8.15 -33.15
CA TRP A 693 -13.72 -8.02 -32.16
C TRP A 693 -12.46 -7.46 -32.75
N ILE A 694 -11.73 -6.66 -31.98
CA ILE A 694 -10.38 -6.23 -32.32
C ILE A 694 -9.44 -6.92 -31.35
N SER A 695 -8.62 -7.83 -31.87
CA SER A 695 -7.66 -8.59 -31.06
C SER A 695 -6.25 -8.03 -31.11
N LEU A 696 -5.95 -7.18 -32.10
CA LEU A 696 -4.61 -6.65 -32.31
C LEU A 696 -4.65 -5.24 -32.89
N ILE A 697 -3.72 -4.38 -32.49
CA ILE A 697 -3.53 -3.03 -33.03
C ILE A 697 -2.13 -2.91 -33.62
N ASN A 698 -2.01 -2.28 -34.80
CA ASN A 698 -0.74 -1.88 -35.42
C ASN A 698 0.32 -3.00 -35.47
N THR A 699 -0.14 -4.24 -35.65
CA THR A 699 0.69 -5.44 -35.71
C THR A 699 0.25 -6.30 -36.87
N LYS A 700 1.13 -7.22 -37.26
CA LYS A 700 0.89 -8.12 -38.39
C LYS A 700 -0.32 -9.00 -38.13
N VAL A 701 -1.22 -9.09 -39.11
CA VAL A 701 -2.34 -10.04 -39.11
C VAL A 701 -1.81 -11.46 -39.05
N ILE A 702 -2.37 -12.25 -38.14
CA ILE A 702 -2.12 -13.68 -37.95
C ILE A 702 -3.44 -14.46 -38.12
N THR A 703 -3.35 -15.78 -38.26
CA THR A 703 -4.55 -16.61 -38.43
C THR A 703 -5.53 -16.40 -37.28
N GLY A 704 -6.79 -16.11 -37.63
CA GLY A 704 -7.86 -15.90 -36.66
C GLY A 704 -7.92 -14.52 -36.01
N SER A 705 -7.01 -13.60 -36.33
CA SER A 705 -6.99 -12.27 -35.73
C SER A 705 -7.79 -11.24 -36.52
N SER A 706 -8.24 -10.22 -35.79
CA SER A 706 -8.88 -9.02 -36.34
C SER A 706 -8.06 -7.83 -35.89
N ASN A 707 -7.36 -7.21 -36.82
CA ASN A 707 -6.39 -6.17 -36.53
C ASN A 707 -6.94 -4.80 -36.92
N VAL A 708 -6.68 -3.78 -36.11
CA VAL A 708 -6.85 -2.37 -36.50
C VAL A 708 -5.49 -1.74 -36.81
N PHE A 709 -5.40 -1.06 -37.94
CA PHE A 709 -4.26 -0.25 -38.34
C PHE A 709 -4.66 1.23 -38.29
N THR A 710 -4.04 1.99 -37.40
CA THR A 710 -4.37 3.39 -37.17
C THR A 710 -3.53 4.32 -38.05
N TYR A 711 -4.08 5.50 -38.34
CA TYR A 711 -3.34 6.53 -39.07
C TYR A 711 -1.99 6.84 -38.40
N GLY A 712 -0.92 6.87 -39.20
CA GLY A 712 0.45 7.07 -38.71
C GLY A 712 1.25 5.78 -38.46
N TYR A 713 0.62 4.60 -38.51
CA TYR A 713 1.32 3.32 -38.34
C TYR A 713 2.42 3.08 -39.38
N ALA A 714 2.11 3.28 -40.66
CA ALA A 714 3.06 3.14 -41.77
C ALA A 714 2.59 3.90 -43.02
N ASP A 715 3.55 4.37 -43.82
CA ASP A 715 3.26 4.98 -45.14
C ASP A 715 2.59 4.01 -46.12
N THR A 716 2.88 2.71 -45.99
CA THR A 716 2.31 1.65 -46.82
C THR A 716 2.16 0.35 -46.03
N LEU A 717 0.98 -0.27 -46.12
CA LEU A 717 0.71 -1.60 -45.61
C LEU A 717 1.26 -2.64 -46.58
N THR A 718 2.20 -3.43 -46.12
CA THR A 718 2.92 -4.47 -46.87
C THR A 718 2.70 -5.85 -46.24
N SER A 719 3.17 -6.91 -46.90
CA SER A 719 3.17 -8.27 -46.34
C SER A 719 4.09 -8.44 -45.11
N THR A 720 4.98 -7.47 -44.87
CA THR A 720 5.96 -7.53 -43.77
C THR A 720 5.42 -6.90 -42.49
N ASN A 721 4.81 -5.71 -42.57
CA ASN A 721 4.28 -4.99 -41.40
C ASN A 721 2.83 -5.35 -41.09
N ALA A 722 1.95 -5.43 -42.10
CA ALA A 722 0.51 -5.64 -41.91
C ALA A 722 0.06 -7.06 -42.26
N ASN A 723 0.54 -7.60 -43.39
CA ASN A 723 0.16 -8.94 -43.89
C ASN A 723 -1.35 -9.12 -44.08
N LEU A 724 -1.96 -8.23 -44.86
CA LEU A 724 -3.36 -8.38 -45.30
C LEU A 724 -3.55 -9.48 -46.36
N ASN A 725 -2.57 -10.38 -46.50
CA ASN A 725 -2.69 -11.55 -47.35
C ASN A 725 -3.75 -12.48 -46.76
N TRP A 726 -4.73 -12.89 -47.56
CA TRP A 726 -5.81 -13.80 -47.15
C TRP A 726 -6.75 -13.21 -46.09
N ALA A 727 -6.58 -11.94 -45.74
CA ALA A 727 -7.50 -11.22 -44.86
C ALA A 727 -8.53 -10.44 -45.68
N LEU A 728 -9.73 -10.28 -45.12
CA LEU A 728 -10.66 -9.24 -45.54
C LEU A 728 -10.09 -7.91 -45.02
N ALA A 729 -9.81 -6.97 -45.94
CA ALA A 729 -9.34 -5.63 -45.60
C ALA A 729 -10.46 -4.61 -45.76
N ILE A 730 -10.67 -3.75 -44.77
CA ILE A 730 -11.72 -2.71 -44.76
C ILE A 730 -11.05 -1.36 -44.47
N ALA A 731 -11.10 -0.41 -45.41
CA ALA A 731 -10.62 0.94 -45.20
C ALA A 731 -11.76 1.86 -44.78
N VAL A 732 -11.56 2.59 -43.68
CA VAL A 732 -12.55 3.46 -43.06
C VAL A 732 -12.03 4.89 -43.03
N GLY A 733 -12.83 5.85 -43.47
CA GLY A 733 -12.48 7.28 -43.53
C GLY A 733 -13.60 8.18 -43.02
N TRP A 734 -13.27 9.40 -42.59
CA TRP A 734 -14.25 10.38 -42.11
C TRP A 734 -15.10 10.94 -43.26
N ASP A 735 -16.43 10.91 -43.10
CA ASP A 735 -17.40 11.54 -43.99
C ASP A 735 -17.96 12.83 -43.36
N ASP A 736 -17.65 13.97 -43.97
CA ASP A 736 -18.06 15.28 -43.46
C ASP A 736 -19.55 15.58 -43.56
N THR A 737 -20.27 14.88 -44.44
CA THR A 737 -21.72 15.06 -44.61
C THR A 737 -22.47 14.27 -43.54
N LYS A 738 -22.04 13.04 -43.29
CA LYS A 738 -22.62 12.15 -42.29
C LYS A 738 -22.12 12.43 -40.87
N LYS A 739 -21.00 13.17 -40.74
CA LYS A 739 -20.31 13.41 -39.47
C LYS A 739 -20.02 12.10 -38.74
N ALA A 740 -19.48 11.15 -39.49
CA ALA A 740 -19.19 9.80 -39.02
C ALA A 740 -18.07 9.15 -39.86
N TYR A 741 -17.43 8.14 -39.31
CA TYR A 741 -16.54 7.25 -40.04
C TYR A 741 -17.35 6.30 -40.91
N VAL A 742 -16.94 6.12 -42.18
CA VAL A 742 -17.62 5.24 -43.13
C VAL A 742 -16.65 4.31 -43.84
N ILE A 743 -17.15 3.16 -44.27
CA ILE A 743 -16.39 2.26 -45.16
C ILE A 743 -16.18 2.97 -46.49
N THR A 744 -14.92 3.14 -46.87
CA THR A 744 -14.48 3.77 -48.12
C THR A 744 -13.99 2.76 -49.15
N ASP A 745 -13.46 1.62 -48.69
CA ASP A 745 -13.01 0.53 -49.53
C ASP A 745 -13.07 -0.80 -48.76
N MET A 746 -13.28 -1.91 -49.48
CA MET A 746 -13.32 -3.24 -48.90
C MET A 746 -12.86 -4.27 -49.93
N GLU A 747 -11.82 -5.04 -49.60
CA GLU A 747 -11.24 -6.02 -50.52
C GLU A 747 -10.67 -7.26 -49.81
N GLN A 748 -10.94 -8.43 -50.39
CA GLN A 748 -10.32 -9.68 -49.96
C GLN A 748 -8.89 -9.82 -50.52
N GLY A 749 -7.90 -10.01 -49.65
CA GLY A 749 -6.53 -10.28 -50.07
C GLY A 749 -6.35 -11.69 -50.62
N TYR A 750 -6.07 -11.89 -51.90
CA TYR A 750 -5.79 -13.22 -52.49
C TYR A 750 -4.28 -13.48 -52.65
N GLY A 751 -3.57 -13.57 -51.53
CA GLY A 751 -2.11 -13.78 -51.52
C GLY A 751 -1.26 -12.52 -51.73
N SER A 752 -1.88 -11.35 -51.72
CA SER A 752 -1.25 -10.03 -51.63
C SER A 752 -2.10 -9.10 -50.76
N ASN A 753 -1.52 -8.02 -50.23
CA ASN A 753 -2.29 -6.95 -49.59
C ASN A 753 -3.17 -6.28 -50.65
N SER A 754 -4.48 -6.34 -50.44
CA SER A 754 -5.49 -5.68 -51.27
C SER A 754 -5.54 -4.17 -51.02
N ILE A 755 -5.58 -3.77 -49.75
CA ILE A 755 -5.47 -2.37 -49.32
C ILE A 755 -4.05 -2.08 -48.84
N THR A 756 -3.43 -1.03 -49.41
CA THR A 756 -2.01 -0.69 -49.13
C THR A 756 -1.82 0.63 -48.41
N THR A 757 -2.85 1.45 -48.24
CA THR A 757 -2.75 2.78 -47.62
C THR A 757 -3.85 2.98 -46.59
N ILE A 758 -3.50 3.57 -45.45
CA ILE A 758 -4.47 3.95 -44.43
C ILE A 758 -5.06 5.32 -44.81
N PRO A 759 -6.38 5.50 -44.83
CA PRO A 759 -6.99 6.80 -45.08
C PRO A 759 -6.51 7.87 -44.09
N THR A 760 -6.45 9.13 -44.52
CA THR A 760 -6.07 10.24 -43.63
C THR A 760 -7.08 10.36 -42.50
N ASN A 761 -6.61 10.39 -41.26
CA ASN A 761 -7.43 10.34 -40.04
C ASN A 761 -8.40 9.13 -40.01
N GLY A 762 -8.09 8.04 -40.72
CA GLY A 762 -8.92 6.85 -40.80
C GLY A 762 -8.22 5.60 -40.28
N PHE A 763 -8.83 4.46 -40.58
CA PHE A 763 -8.39 3.14 -40.12
C PHE A 763 -8.39 2.14 -41.26
N VAL A 764 -7.59 1.09 -41.13
CA VAL A 764 -7.76 -0.14 -41.91
C VAL A 764 -7.97 -1.30 -40.96
N PHE A 765 -9.02 -2.08 -41.16
CA PHE A 765 -9.21 -3.35 -40.46
C PHE A 765 -8.74 -4.50 -41.33
N GLY A 766 -8.02 -5.45 -40.73
CA GLY A 766 -7.61 -6.69 -41.38
C GLY A 766 -8.14 -7.88 -40.61
N LEU A 767 -9.08 -8.62 -41.20
CA LEU A 767 -9.74 -9.75 -40.56
C LEU A 767 -9.33 -11.05 -41.23
N HIS A 768 -8.69 -11.93 -40.47
CA HIS A 768 -8.26 -13.23 -40.96
C HIS A 768 -9.08 -14.35 -40.30
N ASP A 769 -9.56 -15.26 -41.13
CA ASP A 769 -10.30 -16.45 -40.72
C ASP A 769 -9.37 -17.55 -40.15
N GLY A 770 -9.90 -18.75 -39.88
CA GLY A 770 -9.10 -19.93 -39.54
C GLY A 770 -9.07 -20.32 -38.06
N THR A 771 -9.69 -19.52 -37.19
CA THR A 771 -10.12 -19.91 -35.84
C THR A 771 -11.64 -19.76 -35.73
N THR A 772 -12.26 -20.31 -34.69
CA THR A 772 -13.71 -20.15 -34.47
C THR A 772 -14.10 -18.67 -34.40
N GLU A 773 -13.36 -17.87 -33.63
CA GLU A 773 -13.63 -16.45 -33.44
C GLU A 773 -13.29 -15.62 -34.69
N GLY A 774 -12.16 -15.91 -35.34
CA GLY A 774 -11.77 -15.24 -36.58
C GLY A 774 -12.78 -15.48 -37.70
N ASN A 775 -13.37 -16.69 -37.78
CA ASN A 775 -14.45 -16.98 -38.73
C ASN A 775 -15.70 -16.15 -38.42
N ILE A 776 -16.09 -16.03 -37.15
CA ILE A 776 -17.25 -15.22 -36.74
C ILE A 776 -17.05 -13.75 -37.12
N ASN A 777 -15.89 -13.18 -36.78
CA ASN A 777 -15.54 -11.80 -37.13
C ASN A 777 -15.55 -11.56 -38.63
N HIS A 778 -14.92 -12.46 -39.37
CA HIS A 778 -14.88 -12.39 -40.82
C HIS A 778 -16.29 -12.46 -41.42
N ASP A 779 -17.13 -13.39 -40.96
CA ASP A 779 -18.50 -13.57 -41.46
C ASP A 779 -19.38 -12.36 -41.15
N ILE A 780 -19.25 -11.75 -39.97
CA ILE A 780 -19.95 -10.50 -39.62
C ILE A 780 -19.49 -9.38 -40.56
N ALA A 781 -18.18 -9.17 -40.67
CA ALA A 781 -17.61 -8.07 -41.46
C ALA A 781 -17.83 -8.20 -42.96
N ALA A 782 -17.95 -9.43 -43.48
CA ALA A 782 -18.25 -9.69 -44.89
C ALA A 782 -19.66 -9.26 -45.31
N ASN A 783 -20.56 -8.96 -44.36
CA ASN A 783 -21.90 -8.44 -44.66
C ASN A 783 -21.95 -6.91 -44.75
N ALA A 784 -20.85 -6.20 -44.43
CA ALA A 784 -20.83 -4.74 -44.49
C ALA A 784 -20.64 -4.23 -45.93
N GLU A 785 -21.14 -3.03 -46.21
CA GLU A 785 -21.13 -2.41 -47.53
C GLU A 785 -20.37 -1.08 -47.55
N ILE A 786 -19.82 -0.70 -48.71
CA ILE A 786 -19.20 0.61 -48.90
C ILE A 786 -20.23 1.71 -48.62
N GLY A 787 -19.90 2.63 -47.71
CA GLY A 787 -20.77 3.71 -47.27
C GLY A 787 -21.46 3.47 -45.92
N ASP A 788 -21.38 2.26 -45.35
CA ASP A 788 -21.84 1.97 -43.99
C ASP A 788 -21.05 2.79 -42.97
N ILE A 789 -21.74 3.21 -41.89
CA ILE A 789 -21.11 3.88 -40.76
C ILE A 789 -20.38 2.85 -39.91
N VAL A 790 -19.16 3.18 -39.51
CA VAL A 790 -18.34 2.37 -38.59
C VAL A 790 -18.21 3.09 -37.26
N VAL A 791 -18.57 2.40 -36.18
CA VAL A 791 -18.31 2.84 -34.81
C VAL A 791 -17.24 1.92 -34.22
N VAL A 792 -16.16 2.51 -33.71
CA VAL A 792 -15.03 1.80 -33.12
C VAL A 792 -14.97 2.14 -31.64
N THR A 793 -14.95 1.12 -30.79
CA THR A 793 -14.96 1.26 -29.33
C THR A 793 -13.73 0.58 -28.75
N GLY A 794 -13.12 1.19 -27.72
CA GLY A 794 -12.00 0.60 -26.98
C GLY A 794 -10.65 0.60 -27.72
N VAL A 795 -10.45 1.53 -28.66
CA VAL A 795 -9.18 1.66 -29.40
C VAL A 795 -8.51 3.00 -29.08
N ASP A 796 -7.38 2.96 -28.39
CA ASP A 796 -6.50 4.13 -28.21
C ASP A 796 -5.45 4.16 -29.32
N SER A 797 -5.71 5.01 -30.30
CA SER A 797 -4.81 5.20 -31.44
C SER A 797 -3.52 5.95 -31.12
N VAL A 798 -3.49 6.73 -30.03
CA VAL A 798 -2.34 7.56 -29.63
C VAL A 798 -1.30 6.68 -28.92
N ASN A 799 -1.75 5.91 -27.94
CA ASN A 799 -0.88 5.01 -27.18
C ASN A 799 -0.77 3.62 -27.81
N CYS A 800 -1.49 3.36 -28.91
CA CYS A 800 -1.57 2.06 -29.58
C CYS A 800 -2.02 0.94 -28.63
N MET A 801 -3.09 1.20 -27.88
CA MET A 801 -3.64 0.30 -26.87
C MET A 801 -5.06 -0.15 -27.25
N LEU A 802 -5.42 -1.36 -26.83
CA LEU A 802 -6.77 -1.88 -26.92
C LEU A 802 -7.30 -2.03 -25.50
N TYR A 803 -8.50 -1.50 -25.26
CA TYR A 803 -9.21 -1.68 -24.00
C TYR A 803 -9.98 -3.01 -24.00
N PRO A 804 -10.31 -3.56 -22.81
CA PRO A 804 -11.18 -4.72 -22.67
C PRO A 804 -12.45 -4.59 -23.53
N GLY A 805 -12.73 -5.61 -24.35
CA GLY A 805 -13.90 -5.62 -25.24
C GLY A 805 -13.80 -4.67 -26.45
N ALA A 806 -12.60 -4.27 -26.86
CA ALA A 806 -12.40 -3.49 -28.07
C ALA A 806 -13.06 -4.14 -29.30
N HIS A 807 -13.88 -3.37 -29.99
CA HIS A 807 -14.69 -3.88 -31.09
C HIS A 807 -15.08 -2.76 -32.06
N PHE A 808 -15.67 -3.15 -33.19
CA PHE A 808 -16.34 -2.23 -34.09
C PHE A 808 -17.64 -2.80 -34.65
N ASN A 809 -18.55 -1.91 -35.00
CA ASN A 809 -19.87 -2.22 -35.53
C ASN A 809 -20.11 -1.48 -36.85
N PHE A 810 -20.99 -2.05 -37.68
CA PHE A 810 -21.46 -1.44 -38.92
C PHE A 810 -22.93 -1.05 -38.82
N PHE A 811 -23.27 0.11 -39.35
CA PHE A 811 -24.65 0.59 -39.41
C PHE A 811 -24.98 1.08 -40.81
N GLU A 812 -26.09 0.57 -41.36
CA GLU A 812 -26.66 1.08 -42.61
C GLU A 812 -27.09 2.53 -42.41
N TYR A 813 -26.66 3.43 -43.30
CA TYR A 813 -27.04 4.83 -43.23
C TYR A 813 -28.49 5.03 -43.69
N VAL A 814 -29.43 5.09 -42.75
CA VAL A 814 -30.83 5.44 -43.05
C VAL A 814 -31.00 6.95 -42.96
N GLN A 815 -31.16 7.61 -44.11
CA GLN A 815 -31.48 9.04 -44.17
C GLN A 815 -32.94 9.24 -43.73
N TYR A 816 -33.16 9.63 -42.48
CA TYR A 816 -34.48 10.07 -42.03
C TYR A 816 -34.80 11.41 -42.72
N TYR A 817 -35.72 11.37 -43.69
CA TYR A 817 -36.37 12.58 -44.17
C TYR A 817 -37.36 13.03 -43.11
N ASP A 818 -37.24 14.30 -42.69
CA ASP A 818 -38.19 15.01 -41.82
C ASP A 818 -39.66 14.80 -42.23
#